data_AF-A0A1Y1UWQ4-F1
#
_entry.id   AF-A0A1Y1UWQ4-F1
#
_cell.length_a   1.000
_cell.length_b   1.000
_cell.length_c   1.000
_cell.angle_alpha   90.00
_cell.angle_beta   90.00
_cell.angle_gamma   90.00
#
_symmetry.space_group_name_H-M   'P 1'
#
loop_
_entity.id
_entity.type
_entity.pdbx_description
1 polymer ?
#
loop_
_entity_poly.entity_id
_entity_poly.type
_entity_poly.pdbx_seq_one_letter_code
_entity_poly.pdbx_strand_id
1 'polypeptide(L)'
;MMKYKLFKDIRLIIYFILEFLPFISSIKVNNENDLIQLLTTNENDEITLEIESQINLSNSITVSKPFKKINFIGSSIDTSIIKFKWSSFQLNFGENIQEISFNNLAIVGNIYFNNNRKIDINTLALTGNIHSKNYNNDYIKIANMTYTSSQYSAENCILFEGGNVEIKHSTFHGNSSCRNRLFNFYGFDKYKLSIRDSYFNGNNQCPFFDLNNALYVTIEDSTFEKGYSRGDITGGGVIKSSWSFINIENCLFKDIISIQPGGAFNLNDIYDFKANNLEIYNTTSLTVGSVMYIIISEEVKSLAKFTNIKQYNTGNMDGMTLGGLIMCLEKFSNVQIENYYAENLINNKGPGCAFIVSDYSKLSIRNVEIDKMRGKTTDGLFIFSYRVSSVTLDVYNVKLNDFYQLSDKESATFIWIDDNVHGNIEKVKITNSGGYQSTLMHLIGKGHITIRDMEVNNFYSNTAIDFIRYESNASESYVYLEDLKINNVISQGVLFRLIGQDISLVNCEIKNIHICNKNNSCTNKKIEDKYKQDTGLFYIDGYTVLTVNNTLFENVYGKYGMMARKDNEVYLNYNTFKNCHFQEGLIKIHQSEYLLGRYFFNYTNFYDMTAKNGVILNINEIYITSGVLGIFENSKFENITASNYGGLVYSISKYTDRFVHFQQCEFKNIHALIGHIAYSLDLNSEPDFSNIDELKQVQNNFATNPTSLRLNEHSVNSVSLYSGEKIPEAIYCHIYDDYNNLITFETDTSTIQYDEFIFFNVEINDTYNVELFGQHQSFCWSDSCEYPPLQVVGNPGNYLLRLTIQSFGKFSKFINNKISISVNIKECNSTYINQSINNARHKSCYKPTCEPSCNQGKCVNVNLCDCSNTLFTGSNCNEYIKLEENKKFNTLVMILSILLIIITLATIIVTLYYRNNTFIKGGGIDFLIIILVGLIIDETYPIFITIKTTKLSCYLGYISNNIGFSLVFGSIIVKTYRIYKIFHTKGRKQRSIKKTYMYGLLIFLCMYHIILTMKWILLKDLRVETALTSDYKEYIQCHYPESKNISLIINSSVIIVGIFLSYSIRNVNKEFKENLAIPIYVIVIFTILEQVLEMQTDISIKIQIIVSATGALLKTFVVLYYLYFTKFYTIYIYKTVMGSKQSN
;
A
#
# COMPACT_ATOMS: atom_id res chain seq x y z
N MET A 1 -11.84 91.20 61.02
CA MET A 1 -11.75 92.00 59.78
C MET A 1 -10.86 91.30 58.74
N MET A 2 -11.20 90.06 58.35
CA MET A 2 -10.51 89.30 57.28
C MET A 2 -11.44 88.20 56.70
N LYS A 3 -12.76 88.45 56.67
CA LYS A 3 -13.78 87.50 56.17
C LYS A 3 -14.73 88.09 55.10
N TYR A 4 -14.53 89.36 54.70
CA TYR A 4 -15.41 90.06 53.76
C TYR A 4 -14.79 90.36 52.38
N LYS A 5 -13.52 89.97 52.15
CA LYS A 5 -12.84 90.15 50.85
C LYS A 5 -12.94 88.90 49.95
N LEU A 6 -12.94 87.70 50.54
CA LEU A 6 -13.04 86.44 49.79
C LEU A 6 -14.39 86.23 49.08
N PHE A 7 -15.48 86.78 49.60
CA PHE A 7 -16.82 86.61 49.03
C PHE A 7 -17.11 87.50 47.82
N LYS A 8 -16.38 88.61 47.65
CA LYS A 8 -16.56 89.52 46.51
C LYS A 8 -15.76 89.06 45.30
N ASP A 9 -14.59 88.49 45.52
CA ASP A 9 -13.74 87.93 44.46
C ASP A 9 -14.32 86.61 43.93
N ILE A 10 -14.95 85.77 44.78
CA ILE A 10 -15.68 84.57 44.33
C ILE A 10 -16.94 84.92 43.51
N ARG A 11 -17.65 86.00 43.84
CA ARG A 11 -18.81 86.45 43.04
C ARG A 11 -18.40 87.03 41.70
N LEU A 12 -17.28 87.76 41.62
CA LEU A 12 -16.77 88.24 40.32
C LEU A 12 -16.25 87.10 39.46
N ILE A 13 -15.59 86.09 40.06
CA ILE A 13 -15.12 84.89 39.35
C ILE A 13 -16.30 84.03 38.89
N ILE A 14 -17.36 83.86 39.70
CA ILE A 14 -18.58 83.13 39.30
C ILE A 14 -19.37 83.89 38.23
N TYR A 15 -19.40 85.23 38.27
CA TYR A 15 -20.05 86.04 37.24
C TYR A 15 -19.26 86.04 35.91
N PHE A 16 -17.92 86.08 35.97
CA PHE A 16 -17.06 85.91 34.79
C PHE A 16 -17.09 84.48 34.23
N ILE A 17 -17.26 83.46 35.07
CA ILE A 17 -17.43 82.05 34.63
C ILE A 17 -18.83 81.81 34.05
N LEU A 18 -19.86 82.53 34.50
CA LEU A 18 -21.23 82.44 33.97
C LEU A 18 -21.43 83.22 32.65
N GLU A 19 -20.68 84.29 32.39
CA GLU A 19 -20.70 85.00 31.09
C GLU A 19 -19.91 84.30 29.97
N PHE A 20 -19.07 83.31 30.30
CA PHE A 20 -18.32 82.50 29.34
C PHE A 20 -18.94 81.12 29.05
N LEU A 21 -20.13 80.82 29.57
CA LEU A 21 -20.90 79.66 29.12
C LEU A 21 -21.63 80.04 27.82
N PRO A 22 -21.29 79.46 26.66
CA PRO A 22 -22.14 79.62 25.49
C PRO A 22 -23.51 79.04 25.84
N PHE A 23 -24.53 79.90 25.85
CA PHE A 23 -25.93 79.49 25.88
C PHE A 23 -26.22 78.78 24.56
N ILE A 24 -25.93 77.49 24.48
CA ILE A 24 -26.39 76.65 23.37
C ILE A 24 -27.90 76.57 23.53
N SER A 25 -28.64 77.27 22.66
CA SER A 25 -30.08 77.09 22.56
C SER A 25 -30.34 75.67 22.06
N SER A 26 -30.65 74.74 22.97
CA SER A 26 -31.24 73.47 22.59
C SER A 26 -32.68 73.75 22.15
N ILE A 27 -33.03 73.31 20.95
CA ILE A 27 -34.35 73.52 20.37
C ILE A 27 -35.08 72.18 20.34
N LYS A 28 -36.23 72.11 21.01
CA LYS A 28 -37.08 70.92 21.02
C LYS A 28 -37.72 70.69 19.66
N VAL A 29 -37.71 69.45 19.19
CA VAL A 29 -38.32 69.04 17.92
C VAL A 29 -39.47 68.08 18.23
N ASN A 30 -40.71 68.48 17.90
CA ASN A 30 -41.89 67.69 18.23
C ASN A 30 -42.47 66.93 17.03
N ASN A 31 -42.22 67.40 15.81
CA ASN A 31 -42.78 66.82 14.58
C ASN A 31 -41.83 66.97 13.37
N GLU A 32 -42.20 66.36 12.25
CA GLU A 32 -41.42 66.40 10.99
C GLU A 32 -41.20 67.82 10.46
N ASN A 33 -42.22 68.69 10.52
CA ASN A 33 -42.12 70.06 10.02
C ASN A 33 -41.14 70.88 10.87
N ASP A 34 -41.15 70.71 12.20
CA ASP A 34 -40.18 71.35 13.10
C ASP A 34 -38.74 70.97 12.70
N LEU A 35 -38.51 69.68 12.44
CA LEU A 35 -37.18 69.18 12.05
C LEU A 35 -36.71 69.75 10.71
N ILE A 36 -37.57 69.71 9.69
CA ILE A 36 -37.26 70.24 8.35
C ILE A 36 -37.02 71.74 8.41
N GLN A 37 -37.87 72.48 9.11
CA GLN A 37 -37.74 73.93 9.26
C GLN A 37 -36.42 74.31 9.94
N LEU A 38 -36.06 73.65 11.03
CA LEU A 38 -34.81 73.94 11.76
C LEU A 38 -33.56 73.61 10.95
N LEU A 39 -33.58 72.54 10.14
CA LEU A 39 -32.47 72.17 9.26
C LEU A 39 -32.36 73.03 8.00
N THR A 40 -33.41 73.77 7.62
CA THR A 40 -33.43 74.60 6.39
C THR A 40 -33.36 76.11 6.65
N THR A 41 -33.95 76.61 7.74
CA THR A 41 -34.18 78.05 7.96
C THR A 41 -33.45 78.68 9.16
N ASN A 42 -32.89 77.91 10.09
CA ASN A 42 -32.30 78.45 11.34
C ASN A 42 -31.05 79.31 11.09
N GLU A 43 -30.96 80.53 11.63
CA GLU A 43 -29.85 81.49 11.39
C GLU A 43 -28.53 81.15 12.11
N ASN A 44 -28.52 80.26 13.11
CA ASN A 44 -27.32 79.93 13.88
C ASN A 44 -26.36 78.95 13.17
N ASP A 45 -25.06 79.20 13.29
CA ASP A 45 -23.99 78.32 12.74
C ASP A 45 -23.84 77.00 13.51
N GLU A 46 -24.31 76.94 14.76
CA GLU A 46 -24.31 75.75 15.61
C GLU A 46 -25.73 75.50 16.14
N ILE A 47 -26.22 74.27 16.00
CA ILE A 47 -27.58 73.89 16.39
C ILE A 47 -27.59 72.60 17.21
N THR A 48 -28.36 72.59 18.30
CA THR A 48 -28.65 71.38 19.08
C THR A 48 -30.14 71.09 19.04
N LEU A 49 -30.51 69.94 18.49
CA LEU A 49 -31.87 69.46 18.27
C LEU A 49 -32.20 68.41 19.33
N GLU A 50 -33.20 68.70 20.17
CA GLU A 50 -33.64 67.82 21.25
C GLU A 50 -34.87 67.00 20.81
N ILE A 51 -34.72 65.68 20.75
CA ILE A 51 -35.75 64.72 20.32
C ILE A 51 -36.33 64.06 21.57
N GLU A 52 -37.52 64.46 22.02
CA GLU A 52 -38.13 63.90 23.25
C GLU A 52 -39.05 62.68 22.99
N SER A 53 -39.53 62.51 21.76
CA SER A 53 -40.47 61.45 21.38
C SER A 53 -40.25 60.96 19.94
N GLN A 54 -40.99 59.94 19.50
CA GLN A 54 -40.87 59.41 18.14
C GLN A 54 -41.35 60.40 17.07
N ILE A 55 -40.47 60.72 16.12
CA ILE A 55 -40.75 61.53 14.92
C ILE A 55 -40.79 60.62 13.70
N ASN A 56 -41.91 60.64 12.96
CA ASN A 56 -42.04 59.89 11.71
C ASN A 56 -41.76 60.80 10.50
N LEU A 57 -40.78 60.45 9.68
CA LEU A 57 -40.36 61.21 8.50
C LEU A 57 -40.94 60.61 7.22
N SER A 58 -41.60 61.44 6.42
CA SER A 58 -42.32 61.05 5.21
C SER A 58 -41.47 61.01 3.95
N ASN A 59 -40.27 61.61 3.96
CA ASN A 59 -39.32 61.68 2.84
C ASN A 59 -37.85 61.68 3.35
N SER A 60 -36.89 61.47 2.45
CA SER A 60 -35.46 61.73 2.73
C SER A 60 -35.23 63.21 3.03
N ILE A 61 -34.30 63.50 3.94
CA ILE A 61 -33.91 64.86 4.30
C ILE A 61 -32.47 65.10 3.85
N THR A 62 -32.24 66.15 3.06
CA THR A 62 -30.89 66.58 2.68
C THR A 62 -30.59 67.92 3.32
N VAL A 63 -29.59 67.95 4.19
CA VAL A 63 -29.10 69.17 4.84
C VAL A 63 -28.00 69.77 3.97
N SER A 64 -28.36 70.77 3.16
CA SER A 64 -27.44 71.47 2.25
C SER A 64 -26.91 72.79 2.81
N LYS A 65 -27.55 73.32 3.86
CA LYS A 65 -27.16 74.56 4.54
C LYS A 65 -25.79 74.39 5.23
N PRO A 66 -24.89 75.39 5.16
CA PRO A 66 -23.66 75.36 5.94
C PRO A 66 -23.95 75.44 7.44
N PHE A 67 -23.45 74.45 8.18
CA PHE A 67 -23.43 74.45 9.65
C PHE A 67 -22.01 74.16 10.12
N LYS A 68 -21.55 74.89 11.13
CA LYS A 68 -20.33 74.53 11.83
C LYS A 68 -20.55 73.27 12.67
N LYS A 69 -21.69 73.16 13.36
CA LYS A 69 -22.02 71.98 14.16
C LYS A 69 -23.52 71.68 14.22
N ILE A 70 -23.88 70.42 14.04
CA ILE A 70 -25.24 69.90 14.28
C ILE A 70 -25.17 68.82 15.36
N ASN A 71 -26.01 68.92 16.39
CA ASN A 71 -26.08 67.96 17.48
C ASN A 71 -27.52 67.46 17.67
N PHE A 72 -27.74 66.15 17.58
CA PHE A 72 -29.01 65.51 17.88
C PHE A 72 -28.92 64.85 19.26
N ILE A 73 -29.75 65.29 20.21
CA ILE A 73 -29.79 64.76 21.58
C ILE A 73 -31.17 64.19 21.86
N GLY A 74 -31.23 62.96 22.34
CA GLY A 74 -32.45 62.36 22.90
C GLY A 74 -32.39 62.16 24.41
N SER A 75 -33.53 61.80 24.98
CA SER A 75 -33.70 61.44 26.39
C SER A 75 -33.32 59.98 26.65
N SER A 76 -33.68 59.08 25.74
CA SER A 76 -33.30 57.66 25.75
C SER A 76 -33.48 57.03 24.37
N ILE A 77 -32.80 55.92 24.10
CA ILE A 77 -32.95 55.16 22.85
C ILE A 77 -34.37 54.56 22.67
N ASP A 78 -35.12 54.36 23.76
CA ASP A 78 -36.45 53.74 23.73
C ASP A 78 -37.58 54.75 23.43
N THR A 79 -37.36 56.02 23.77
CA THR A 79 -38.38 57.08 23.65
C THR A 79 -38.07 58.07 22.52
N SER A 80 -36.80 58.39 22.30
CA SER A 80 -36.34 59.38 21.33
C SER A 80 -35.99 58.72 20.01
N ILE A 81 -36.97 58.63 19.08
CA ILE A 81 -36.82 57.83 17.84
C ILE A 81 -37.06 58.70 16.60
N ILE A 82 -36.11 58.71 15.66
CA ILE A 82 -36.31 59.26 14.31
C ILE A 82 -36.60 58.09 13.36
N LYS A 83 -37.83 57.97 12.87
CA LYS A 83 -38.28 56.84 12.05
C LYS A 83 -38.70 57.30 10.66
N PHE A 84 -38.00 56.85 9.62
CA PHE A 84 -38.45 57.06 8.25
C PHE A 84 -39.59 56.11 7.89
N LYS A 85 -40.62 56.63 7.22
CA LYS A 85 -41.78 55.86 6.75
C LYS A 85 -41.37 54.76 5.77
N TRP A 86 -40.37 55.05 4.94
CA TRP A 86 -39.74 54.09 4.04
C TRP A 86 -38.28 53.94 4.41
N SER A 87 -37.83 52.70 4.54
CA SER A 87 -36.45 52.32 4.83
C SER A 87 -35.43 52.71 3.75
N SER A 88 -35.87 53.04 2.53
CA SER A 88 -35.02 53.56 1.47
C SER A 88 -34.65 55.03 1.67
N PHE A 89 -35.36 55.73 2.56
CA PHE A 89 -35.08 57.12 2.83
C PHE A 89 -33.87 57.30 3.73
N GLN A 90 -33.25 58.47 3.57
CA GLN A 90 -31.97 58.76 4.19
C GLN A 90 -31.93 60.18 4.75
N LEU A 91 -31.16 60.33 5.82
CA LEU A 91 -30.69 61.60 6.34
C LEU A 91 -29.32 61.90 5.73
N ASN A 92 -29.27 62.87 4.83
CA ASN A 92 -28.09 63.22 4.05
C ASN A 92 -27.47 64.53 4.56
N PHE A 93 -26.24 64.47 5.03
CA PHE A 93 -25.44 65.62 5.44
C PHE A 93 -24.47 66.02 4.33
N GLY A 94 -24.66 67.22 3.78
CA GLY A 94 -23.80 67.76 2.72
C GLY A 94 -22.41 68.20 3.20
N GLU A 95 -21.56 68.53 2.23
CA GLU A 95 -20.15 68.94 2.41
C GLU A 95 -19.94 70.23 3.19
N ASN A 96 -20.98 71.05 3.29
CA ASN A 96 -20.91 72.34 3.98
C ASN A 96 -21.04 72.22 5.52
N ILE A 97 -21.18 71.00 6.05
CA ILE A 97 -21.36 70.74 7.47
C ILE A 97 -20.05 70.22 8.06
N GLN A 98 -19.48 70.92 9.04
CA GLN A 98 -18.17 70.52 9.60
C GLN A 98 -18.30 69.42 10.67
N GLU A 99 -19.15 69.62 11.68
CA GLU A 99 -19.29 68.70 12.81
C GLU A 99 -20.72 68.17 12.94
N ILE A 100 -20.89 66.86 13.14
CA ILE A 100 -22.19 66.21 13.33
C ILE A 100 -22.11 65.31 14.56
N SER A 101 -23.10 65.38 15.44
CA SER A 101 -23.17 64.55 16.64
C SER A 101 -24.56 63.96 16.87
N PHE A 102 -24.60 62.69 17.30
CA PHE A 102 -25.81 61.97 17.73
C PHE A 102 -25.61 61.43 19.14
N ASN A 103 -26.58 61.66 20.02
CA ASN A 103 -26.52 61.22 21.42
C ASN A 103 -27.87 60.75 21.96
N ASN A 104 -27.90 59.56 22.59
CA ASN A 104 -29.05 59.01 23.34
C ASN A 104 -30.37 58.92 22.56
N LEU A 105 -30.36 58.41 21.33
CA LEU A 105 -31.56 58.30 20.49
C LEU A 105 -31.52 57.07 19.58
N ALA A 106 -32.65 56.75 18.93
CA ALA A 106 -32.73 55.72 17.91
C ALA A 106 -33.07 56.29 16.53
N ILE A 107 -32.51 55.69 15.47
CA ILE A 107 -32.81 56.04 14.08
C ILE A 107 -33.23 54.76 13.34
N VAL A 108 -34.36 54.82 12.65
CA VAL A 108 -34.82 53.77 11.74
C VAL A 108 -34.87 54.36 10.32
N GLY A 109 -33.80 54.17 9.57
CA GLY A 109 -33.54 54.74 8.24
C GLY A 109 -32.05 54.86 7.96
N ASN A 110 -31.68 55.33 6.75
CA ASN A 110 -30.28 55.40 6.35
C ASN A 110 -29.63 56.74 6.71
N ILE A 111 -28.32 56.75 6.92
CA ILE A 111 -27.54 57.96 7.19
C ILE A 111 -26.42 58.09 6.15
N TYR A 112 -26.30 59.27 5.55
CA TYR A 112 -25.27 59.60 4.57
C TYR A 112 -24.46 60.82 5.01
N PHE A 113 -23.14 60.68 5.05
CA PHE A 113 -22.18 61.73 5.36
C PHE A 113 -21.33 62.04 4.13
N ASN A 114 -21.22 63.32 3.77
CA ASN A 114 -20.43 63.78 2.66
C ASN A 114 -19.41 64.83 3.10
N ASN A 115 -18.14 64.48 3.05
CA ASN A 115 -16.99 65.30 3.35
C ASN A 115 -17.05 66.09 4.68
N ASN A 116 -17.63 65.50 5.73
CA ASN A 116 -17.75 66.13 7.04
C ASN A 116 -16.46 65.93 7.87
N ARG A 117 -16.02 66.98 8.60
CA ARG A 117 -14.76 66.98 9.35
C ARG A 117 -14.79 66.13 10.61
N LYS A 118 -15.85 66.20 11.41
CA LYS A 118 -15.99 65.42 12.66
C LYS A 118 -17.38 64.81 12.75
N ILE A 119 -17.43 63.50 13.00
CA ILE A 119 -18.67 62.77 13.22
C ILE A 119 -18.55 62.07 14.57
N ASP A 120 -19.41 62.39 15.52
CA ASP A 120 -19.47 61.79 16.86
C ASP A 120 -20.83 61.09 17.07
N ILE A 121 -20.84 59.76 17.06
CA ILE A 121 -21.99 58.93 17.38
C ILE A 121 -21.78 58.34 18.76
N ASN A 122 -22.65 58.67 19.71
CA ASN A 122 -22.61 58.13 21.07
C ASN A 122 -24.00 57.64 21.51
N THR A 123 -24.11 56.44 22.05
CA THR A 123 -25.39 55.88 22.54
C THR A 123 -26.52 55.99 21.50
N LEU A 124 -26.32 55.33 20.35
CA LEU A 124 -27.26 55.36 19.21
C LEU A 124 -27.74 53.95 18.88
N ALA A 125 -29.06 53.77 18.77
CA ALA A 125 -29.64 52.57 18.17
C ALA A 125 -30.00 52.83 16.70
N LEU A 126 -29.31 52.20 15.75
CA LEU A 126 -29.55 52.41 14.31
C LEU A 126 -30.06 51.14 13.64
N THR A 127 -31.22 51.26 12.96
CA THR A 127 -31.69 50.25 12.00
C THR A 127 -31.72 50.85 10.59
N GLY A 128 -30.74 50.52 9.76
CA GLY A 128 -30.55 51.16 8.45
C GLY A 128 -29.14 50.96 7.90
N ASN A 129 -28.79 51.68 6.83
CA ASN A 129 -27.43 51.69 6.28
C ASN A 129 -26.69 52.98 6.68
N ILE A 130 -25.36 52.89 6.84
CA ILE A 130 -24.49 54.05 7.02
C ILE A 130 -23.56 54.14 5.82
N HIS A 131 -23.51 55.31 5.18
CA HIS A 131 -22.52 55.58 4.15
C HIS A 131 -21.82 56.91 4.45
N SER A 132 -20.50 56.88 4.50
CA SER A 132 -19.66 58.05 4.67
C SER A 132 -18.67 58.16 3.51
N LYS A 133 -18.63 59.33 2.87
CA LYS A 133 -17.68 59.66 1.81
C LYS A 133 -16.87 60.90 2.22
N ASN A 134 -15.76 60.67 2.91
CA ASN A 134 -15.06 61.68 3.67
C ASN A 134 -13.56 61.74 3.31
N TYR A 135 -13.19 62.62 2.39
CA TYR A 135 -11.80 62.76 1.93
C TYR A 135 -10.98 63.82 2.68
N ASN A 136 -11.61 64.62 3.54
CA ASN A 136 -10.99 65.60 4.42
C ASN A 136 -11.60 65.55 5.84
N ASN A 137 -11.53 64.38 6.46
CA ASN A 137 -12.09 64.14 7.79
C ASN A 137 -11.00 64.01 8.87
N ASP A 138 -11.26 64.62 10.03
CA ASP A 138 -10.43 64.49 11.23
C ASP A 138 -10.69 63.12 11.88
N TYR A 139 -11.96 62.84 12.18
CA TYR A 139 -12.39 61.54 12.72
C TYR A 139 -13.90 61.24 12.51
N ILE A 140 -14.22 59.95 12.63
CA ILE A 140 -15.56 59.38 12.80
C ILE A 140 -15.50 58.50 14.06
N LYS A 141 -16.12 58.93 15.15
CA LYS A 141 -16.15 58.22 16.42
C LYS A 141 -17.53 57.61 16.64
N ILE A 142 -17.55 56.34 16.99
CA ILE A 142 -18.75 55.56 17.26
C ILE A 142 -18.56 54.88 18.61
N ALA A 143 -19.38 55.24 19.59
CA ALA A 143 -19.33 54.69 20.94
C ALA A 143 -20.73 54.26 21.39
N ASN A 144 -20.82 53.12 22.09
CA ASN A 144 -22.07 52.61 22.68
C ASN A 144 -23.20 52.49 21.65
N MET A 145 -22.89 52.11 20.41
CA MET A 145 -23.86 52.02 19.34
C MET A 145 -24.44 50.60 19.25
N THR A 146 -25.75 50.50 19.04
CA THR A 146 -26.42 49.25 18.65
C THR A 146 -26.88 49.35 17.21
N TYR A 147 -26.18 48.67 16.31
CA TYR A 147 -26.48 48.62 14.88
C TYR A 147 -27.24 47.35 14.51
N THR A 148 -28.32 47.49 13.73
CA THR A 148 -29.03 46.37 13.10
C THR A 148 -29.23 46.65 11.62
N SER A 149 -28.90 45.69 10.76
CA SER A 149 -29.12 45.87 9.32
C SER A 149 -30.60 45.91 8.96
N SER A 150 -30.95 46.72 7.95
CA SER A 150 -32.34 46.88 7.51
C SER A 150 -32.86 45.61 6.81
N GLN A 151 -34.18 45.53 6.57
CA GLN A 151 -34.79 44.49 5.72
C GLN A 151 -34.47 44.67 4.23
N TYR A 152 -33.90 45.80 3.82
CA TYR A 152 -33.67 46.17 2.44
C TYR A 152 -32.22 45.92 2.06
N SER A 153 -32.05 45.32 0.89
CA SER A 153 -30.75 44.83 0.48
C SER A 153 -29.83 45.97 0.04
N ALA A 154 -28.65 46.04 0.64
CA ALA A 154 -27.56 46.94 0.27
C ALA A 154 -26.31 46.13 -0.08
N GLU A 155 -25.41 46.67 -0.89
CA GLU A 155 -24.14 45.99 -1.19
C GLU A 155 -23.30 45.83 0.07
N ASN A 156 -23.01 46.93 0.76
CA ASN A 156 -22.46 46.95 2.11
C ASN A 156 -23.41 47.73 3.01
N CYS A 157 -23.63 47.24 4.22
CA CYS A 157 -24.54 47.85 5.18
C CYS A 157 -23.94 49.10 5.85
N ILE A 158 -22.63 49.07 6.08
CA ILE A 158 -21.82 50.19 6.53
C ILE A 158 -20.68 50.37 5.52
N LEU A 159 -20.59 51.55 4.91
CA LEU A 159 -19.57 51.89 3.92
C LEU A 159 -18.86 53.18 4.32
N PHE A 160 -17.56 53.09 4.58
CA PHE A 160 -16.69 54.21 4.90
C PHE A 160 -15.61 54.38 3.83
N GLU A 161 -15.80 55.39 2.99
CA GLU A 161 -14.83 55.84 2.00
C GLU A 161 -14.04 57.01 2.58
N GLY A 162 -12.92 56.70 3.25
CA GLY A 162 -12.06 57.65 3.93
C GLY A 162 -12.52 58.08 5.33
N GLY A 163 -11.66 58.84 6.01
CA GLY A 163 -11.84 59.31 7.39
C GLY A 163 -11.22 58.37 8.44
N ASN A 164 -10.76 58.92 9.56
CA ASN A 164 -10.21 58.11 10.67
C ASN A 164 -11.35 57.58 11.52
N VAL A 165 -11.59 56.27 11.50
CA VAL A 165 -12.74 55.66 12.16
C VAL A 165 -12.33 55.02 13.49
N GLU A 166 -13.06 55.32 14.56
CA GLU A 166 -12.87 54.75 15.90
C GLU A 166 -14.22 54.20 16.40
N ILE A 167 -14.28 52.91 16.72
CA ILE A 167 -15.48 52.21 17.20
C ILE A 167 -15.18 51.60 18.59
N LYS A 168 -16.03 51.89 19.57
CA LYS A 168 -15.87 51.43 20.96
C LYS A 168 -17.18 50.94 21.57
N HIS A 169 -17.14 49.90 22.40
CA HIS A 169 -18.28 49.43 23.20
C HIS A 169 -19.57 49.26 22.39
N SER A 170 -19.48 48.81 21.13
CA SER A 170 -20.59 48.83 20.18
C SER A 170 -20.97 47.42 19.74
N THR A 171 -22.24 47.22 19.41
CA THR A 171 -22.83 45.94 19.02
C THR A 171 -23.40 46.02 17.61
N PHE A 172 -23.03 45.10 16.72
CA PHE A 172 -23.47 45.09 15.33
C PHE A 172 -24.13 43.76 14.95
N HIS A 173 -25.35 43.85 14.43
CA HIS A 173 -26.12 42.70 13.94
C HIS A 173 -26.33 42.80 12.42
N GLY A 174 -25.68 41.91 11.68
CA GLY A 174 -25.87 41.72 10.25
C GLY A 174 -26.92 40.66 9.92
N ASN A 175 -27.47 40.73 8.72
CA ASN A 175 -28.34 39.70 8.14
C ASN A 175 -28.12 39.64 6.62
N SER A 176 -28.90 38.82 5.92
CA SER A 176 -28.78 38.63 4.47
C SER A 176 -29.03 39.88 3.61
N SER A 177 -29.44 41.02 4.20
CA SER A 177 -29.61 42.28 3.48
C SER A 177 -28.29 42.86 3.00
N CYS A 178 -27.20 42.66 3.76
CA CYS A 178 -25.84 43.05 3.40
C CYS A 178 -25.27 42.06 2.37
N ARG A 179 -25.33 42.38 1.07
CA ARG A 179 -25.01 41.42 -0.01
C ARG A 179 -23.54 41.02 -0.03
N ASN A 180 -22.63 41.98 0.14
CA ASN A 180 -21.20 41.71 0.20
C ASN A 180 -20.80 41.48 1.66
N ARG A 181 -20.66 42.56 2.45
CA ARG A 181 -20.22 42.52 3.85
C ARG A 181 -20.99 43.52 4.72
N LEU A 182 -20.98 43.28 6.03
CA LEU A 182 -21.56 44.20 7.01
C LEU A 182 -20.89 45.57 6.93
N PHE A 183 -19.55 45.58 6.82
CA PHE A 183 -18.72 46.75 6.95
C PHE A 183 -17.64 46.78 5.87
N ASN A 184 -17.51 47.89 5.15
CA ASN A 184 -16.47 48.11 4.15
C ASN A 184 -15.74 49.43 4.43
N PHE A 185 -14.41 49.38 4.50
CA PHE A 185 -13.54 50.51 4.75
C PHE A 185 -12.49 50.67 3.64
N TYR A 186 -12.54 51.83 2.97
CA TYR A 186 -11.53 52.26 2.02
C TYR A 186 -10.65 53.33 2.66
N GLY A 187 -9.41 52.98 2.98
CA GLY A 187 -8.49 53.88 3.68
C GLY A 187 -7.65 54.79 2.78
N PHE A 188 -7.58 54.53 1.47
CA PHE A 188 -6.77 55.28 0.48
C PHE A 188 -5.31 55.50 0.91
N ASP A 189 -4.73 54.52 1.60
CA ASP A 189 -3.38 54.52 2.19
C ASP A 189 -3.10 55.71 3.13
N LYS A 190 -4.17 56.36 3.62
CA LYS A 190 -4.13 57.58 4.44
C LYS A 190 -4.85 57.41 5.78
N TYR A 191 -5.97 56.70 5.78
CA TYR A 191 -6.89 56.67 6.92
C TYR A 191 -6.79 55.38 7.73
N LYS A 192 -7.12 55.52 9.02
CA LYS A 192 -7.02 54.45 10.03
C LYS A 192 -8.39 53.98 10.50
N LEU A 193 -8.47 52.72 10.93
CA LEU A 193 -9.63 52.11 11.57
C LEU A 193 -9.22 51.51 12.92
N SER A 194 -9.90 51.87 14.00
CA SER A 194 -9.73 51.29 15.33
C SER A 194 -11.07 50.77 15.85
N ILE A 195 -11.10 49.52 16.30
CA ILE A 195 -12.27 48.86 16.89
C ILE A 195 -11.86 48.27 18.23
N ARG A 196 -12.59 48.59 19.30
CA ARG A 196 -12.32 48.09 20.66
C ARG A 196 -13.59 47.69 21.38
N ASP A 197 -13.49 46.67 22.24
CA ASP A 197 -14.55 46.28 23.17
C ASP A 197 -15.92 46.08 22.49
N SER A 198 -15.94 45.53 21.27
CA SER A 198 -17.13 45.52 20.42
C SER A 198 -17.58 44.10 20.06
N TYR A 199 -18.86 43.93 19.78
CA TYR A 199 -19.49 42.65 19.47
C TYR A 199 -20.13 42.66 18.09
N PHE A 200 -19.83 41.66 17.28
CA PHE A 200 -20.33 41.51 15.91
C PHE A 200 -20.99 40.15 15.73
N ASN A 201 -22.22 40.15 15.20
CA ASN A 201 -22.98 38.94 14.93
C ASN A 201 -23.54 38.94 13.51
N GLY A 202 -23.13 37.94 12.71
CA GLY A 202 -23.53 37.81 11.31
C GLY A 202 -24.83 37.02 11.10
N ASN A 203 -25.41 36.46 12.16
CA ASN A 203 -26.62 35.63 12.16
C ASN A 203 -26.57 34.45 11.15
N ASN A 204 -25.39 33.92 10.86
CA ASN A 204 -25.11 32.90 9.84
C ASN A 204 -25.54 33.31 8.41
N GLN A 205 -25.58 34.61 8.15
CA GLN A 205 -26.08 35.17 6.88
C GLN A 205 -25.15 36.23 6.28
N CYS A 206 -24.25 36.82 7.07
CA CYS A 206 -23.44 37.95 6.67
C CYS A 206 -22.00 37.83 7.20
N PRO A 207 -20.97 38.15 6.37
CA PRO A 207 -19.59 38.32 6.83
C PRO A 207 -19.31 39.77 7.27
N PHE A 208 -18.24 40.00 8.03
CA PHE A 208 -18.04 41.28 8.73
C PHE A 208 -17.35 42.37 7.90
N PHE A 209 -16.06 42.24 7.59
CA PHE A 209 -15.24 43.35 7.09
C PHE A 209 -14.65 43.13 5.70
N ASP A 210 -14.67 44.18 4.87
CA ASP A 210 -13.83 44.39 3.69
C ASP A 210 -12.90 45.58 3.98
N LEU A 211 -11.59 45.36 4.02
CA LEU A 211 -10.59 46.37 4.40
C LEU A 211 -9.60 46.59 3.27
N ASN A 212 -9.67 47.75 2.62
CA ASN A 212 -8.86 48.05 1.43
C ASN A 212 -8.04 49.33 1.63
N ASN A 213 -6.75 49.26 1.29
CA ASN A 213 -5.84 50.41 1.33
C ASN A 213 -5.87 51.14 2.68
N ALA A 214 -5.94 50.42 3.79
CA ALA A 214 -5.99 51.02 5.12
C ALA A 214 -4.58 51.29 5.64
N LEU A 215 -4.32 52.53 6.08
CA LEU A 215 -3.02 52.91 6.61
C LEU A 215 -2.68 52.10 7.87
N TYR A 216 -3.64 51.96 8.78
CA TYR A 216 -3.56 51.05 9.94
C TYR A 216 -4.96 50.63 10.38
N VAL A 217 -5.14 49.32 10.62
CA VAL A 217 -6.34 48.73 11.23
C VAL A 217 -5.96 48.09 12.55
N THR A 218 -6.69 48.42 13.61
CA THR A 218 -6.50 47.86 14.95
C THR A 218 -7.82 47.34 15.49
N ILE A 219 -7.89 46.07 15.86
CA ILE A 219 -9.08 45.42 16.43
C ILE A 219 -8.68 44.76 17.75
N GLU A 220 -9.23 45.24 18.86
CA GLU A 220 -8.85 44.81 20.20
C GLU A 220 -10.09 44.40 21.02
N ASP A 221 -9.93 43.40 21.89
CA ASP A 221 -10.91 43.02 22.92
C ASP A 221 -12.34 42.82 22.39
N SER A 222 -12.47 42.27 21.18
CA SER A 222 -13.73 42.19 20.43
C SER A 222 -14.15 40.77 20.09
N THR A 223 -15.45 40.54 19.91
CA THR A 223 -16.02 39.21 19.65
C THR A 223 -16.79 39.16 18.33
N PHE A 224 -16.56 38.11 17.56
CA PHE A 224 -17.15 37.86 16.24
C PHE A 224 -17.85 36.50 16.23
N GLU A 225 -19.17 36.49 16.04
CA GLU A 225 -19.97 35.26 16.05
C GLU A 225 -20.83 35.08 14.80
N LYS A 226 -21.00 33.83 14.36
CA LYS A 226 -21.99 33.47 13.31
C LYS A 226 -21.75 34.20 11.98
N GLY A 227 -20.48 34.41 11.62
CA GLY A 227 -20.07 35.00 10.35
C GLY A 227 -20.22 33.99 9.22
N TYR A 228 -20.86 34.39 8.12
CA TYR A 228 -21.08 33.50 6.97
C TYR A 228 -20.72 34.17 5.64
N SER A 229 -19.69 33.67 4.97
CA SER A 229 -19.34 34.11 3.61
C SER A 229 -19.90 33.15 2.56
N ARG A 230 -20.75 33.70 1.69
CA ARG A 230 -21.47 32.97 0.63
C ARG A 230 -20.55 32.63 -0.54
N GLY A 231 -21.00 31.70 -1.40
CA GLY A 231 -20.18 31.21 -2.52
C GLY A 231 -20.00 32.22 -3.66
N ASP A 232 -20.86 33.24 -3.74
CA ASP A 232 -20.86 34.30 -4.75
C ASP A 232 -20.00 35.52 -4.40
N ILE A 233 -19.42 35.56 -3.19
CA ILE A 233 -18.54 36.63 -2.71
C ILE A 233 -17.17 36.07 -2.31
N THR A 234 -16.15 36.92 -2.31
CA THR A 234 -14.80 36.55 -1.85
C THR A 234 -14.81 36.07 -0.39
N GLY A 235 -13.98 35.08 -0.06
CA GLY A 235 -13.94 34.42 1.25
C GLY A 235 -13.46 35.31 2.41
N GLY A 236 -13.28 34.72 3.59
CA GLY A 236 -13.04 35.44 4.85
C GLY A 236 -14.36 35.83 5.51
N GLY A 237 -14.88 34.98 6.39
CA GLY A 237 -16.12 35.21 7.14
C GLY A 237 -16.04 36.37 8.13
N VAL A 238 -14.81 36.76 8.51
CA VAL A 238 -14.58 37.90 9.40
C VAL A 238 -13.88 39.04 8.68
N ILE A 239 -12.67 38.82 8.16
CA ILE A 239 -11.92 39.85 7.45
C ILE A 239 -11.52 39.35 6.07
N LYS A 240 -11.83 40.17 5.08
CA LYS A 240 -11.13 40.20 3.81
C LYS A 240 -10.32 41.49 3.77
N SER A 241 -9.04 41.42 3.41
CA SER A 241 -8.23 42.62 3.30
C SER A 241 -7.19 42.59 2.19
N SER A 242 -6.94 43.79 1.65
CA SER A 242 -5.87 44.06 0.69
C SER A 242 -5.14 45.37 0.96
N TRP A 243 -3.83 45.38 0.69
CA TRP A 243 -2.97 46.58 0.77
C TRP A 243 -3.11 47.34 2.10
N SER A 244 -3.10 46.61 3.23
CA SER A 244 -3.38 47.19 4.55
C SER A 244 -2.41 46.69 5.63
N PHE A 245 -2.19 47.51 6.66
CA PHE A 245 -1.53 47.10 7.91
C PHE A 245 -2.59 46.72 8.94
N ILE A 246 -2.57 45.51 9.48
CA ILE A 246 -3.63 45.00 10.38
C ILE A 246 -3.03 44.45 11.67
N ASN A 247 -3.56 44.89 12.80
CA ASN A 247 -3.27 44.35 14.14
C ASN A 247 -4.58 43.90 14.81
N ILE A 248 -4.62 42.66 15.28
CA ILE A 248 -5.76 42.05 15.97
C ILE A 248 -5.26 41.47 17.30
N GLU A 249 -5.89 41.86 18.40
CA GLU A 249 -5.46 41.44 19.73
C GLU A 249 -6.65 41.10 20.63
N ASN A 250 -6.52 40.06 21.47
CA ASN A 250 -7.51 39.68 22.48
C ASN A 250 -8.93 39.45 21.92
N CYS A 251 -9.05 38.86 20.73
CA CYS A 251 -10.36 38.68 20.08
C CYS A 251 -10.84 37.22 20.10
N LEU A 252 -12.16 37.06 20.14
CA LEU A 252 -12.86 35.78 20.07
C LEU A 252 -13.59 35.62 18.72
N PHE A 253 -13.36 34.51 18.04
CA PHE A 253 -14.03 34.15 16.78
C PHE A 253 -14.79 32.84 16.96
N LYS A 254 -16.10 32.82 16.69
CA LYS A 254 -16.94 31.67 16.94
C LYS A 254 -17.98 31.42 15.85
N ASP A 255 -18.13 30.16 15.45
CA ASP A 255 -19.13 29.72 14.48
C ASP A 255 -19.00 30.47 13.14
N ILE A 256 -17.80 30.46 12.56
CA ILE A 256 -17.49 31.17 11.32
C ILE A 256 -17.41 30.19 10.16
N ILE A 257 -18.19 30.43 9.10
CA ILE A 257 -18.21 29.58 7.91
C ILE A 257 -17.94 30.42 6.67
N SER A 258 -17.00 29.99 5.84
CA SER A 258 -16.77 30.55 4.51
C SER A 258 -16.87 29.47 3.44
N ILE A 259 -17.65 29.72 2.38
CA ILE A 259 -17.66 28.81 1.22
C ILE A 259 -16.33 28.95 0.44
N GLN A 260 -15.83 30.16 0.30
CA GLN A 260 -14.59 30.51 -0.41
C GLN A 260 -13.36 30.53 0.52
N PRO A 261 -12.11 30.67 -0.01
CA PRO A 261 -10.90 30.53 0.80
C PRO A 261 -10.83 31.49 2.00
N GLY A 262 -10.27 31.01 3.11
CA GLY A 262 -10.18 31.78 4.36
C GLY A 262 -11.47 31.70 5.16
N GLY A 263 -11.49 30.90 6.24
CA GLY A 263 -12.68 30.82 7.10
C GLY A 263 -12.88 32.11 7.90
N ALA A 264 -11.91 32.51 8.72
CA ALA A 264 -11.93 33.82 9.38
C ALA A 264 -11.30 34.90 8.49
N PHE A 265 -10.11 34.64 7.96
CA PHE A 265 -9.25 35.64 7.32
C PHE A 265 -8.93 35.29 5.86
N ASN A 266 -9.15 36.22 4.94
CA ASN A 266 -8.69 36.16 3.56
C ASN A 266 -7.83 37.39 3.27
N LEU A 267 -6.52 37.18 3.15
CA LEU A 267 -5.52 38.25 3.10
C LEU A 267 -4.80 38.22 1.75
N ASN A 268 -4.96 39.28 0.95
CA ASN A 268 -4.34 39.38 -0.38
C ASN A 268 -3.47 40.64 -0.43
N ASP A 269 -2.17 40.49 -0.74
CA ASP A 269 -1.24 41.64 -0.88
C ASP A 269 -1.26 42.60 0.32
N ILE A 270 -1.30 42.05 1.53
CA ILE A 270 -1.24 42.83 2.78
C ILE A 270 0.17 43.36 3.04
N TYR A 271 0.31 44.52 3.70
CA TYR A 271 1.62 45.09 4.04
C TYR A 271 2.24 44.46 5.30
N ASP A 272 1.44 44.28 6.35
CA ASP A 272 1.82 43.62 7.61
C ASP A 272 0.54 43.08 8.27
N PHE A 273 0.62 41.94 8.94
CA PHE A 273 -0.50 41.37 9.68
C PHE A 273 -0.03 40.80 11.02
N LYS A 274 -0.66 41.22 12.10
CA LYS A 274 -0.37 40.75 13.46
C LYS A 274 -1.65 40.28 14.14
N ALA A 275 -1.61 39.05 14.61
CA ALA A 275 -2.66 38.42 15.40
C ALA A 275 -2.08 37.95 16.72
N ASN A 276 -2.54 38.51 17.84
CA ASN A 276 -2.09 38.15 19.18
C ASN A 276 -3.25 37.74 20.09
N ASN A 277 -3.09 36.67 20.86
CA ASN A 277 -4.05 36.25 21.89
C ASN A 277 -5.48 36.07 21.33
N LEU A 278 -5.62 35.20 20.33
CA LEU A 278 -6.92 34.94 19.68
C LEU A 278 -7.46 33.58 20.08
N GLU A 279 -8.77 33.50 20.33
CA GLU A 279 -9.49 32.24 20.51
C GLU A 279 -10.46 32.00 19.35
N ILE A 280 -10.36 30.83 18.72
CA ILE A 280 -11.07 30.50 17.48
C ILE A 280 -11.83 29.19 17.68
N TYR A 281 -13.16 29.23 17.56
CA TYR A 281 -14.04 28.08 17.75
C TYR A 281 -14.90 27.86 16.52
N ASN A 282 -14.99 26.61 16.05
CA ASN A 282 -15.91 26.22 14.97
C ASN A 282 -15.79 27.13 13.74
N THR A 283 -14.55 27.36 13.30
CA THR A 283 -14.24 28.18 12.13
C THR A 283 -13.78 27.29 10.99
N THR A 284 -14.48 27.34 9.86
CA THR A 284 -14.25 26.43 8.71
C THR A 284 -14.39 27.12 7.36
N SER A 285 -13.51 26.76 6.42
CA SER A 285 -13.63 27.06 4.99
C SER A 285 -14.00 25.79 4.22
N LEU A 286 -14.95 25.85 3.28
CA LEU A 286 -15.30 24.70 2.43
C LEU A 286 -14.32 24.49 1.26
N THR A 287 -13.51 25.49 0.95
CA THR A 287 -12.47 25.39 -0.08
C THR A 287 -11.15 25.12 0.60
N VAL A 288 -10.42 26.15 1.03
CA VAL A 288 -9.08 26.03 1.63
C VAL A 288 -8.86 27.08 2.72
N GLY A 289 -7.97 26.79 3.67
CA GLY A 289 -7.57 27.75 4.71
C GLY A 289 -8.69 28.05 5.70
N SER A 290 -9.00 27.10 6.59
CA SER A 290 -10.17 27.17 7.48
C SER A 290 -10.08 28.23 8.55
N VAL A 291 -8.89 28.61 9.02
CA VAL A 291 -8.74 29.88 9.75
C VAL A 291 -8.35 30.96 8.76
N MET A 292 -7.38 30.69 7.91
CA MET A 292 -6.81 31.73 7.07
C MET A 292 -6.29 31.27 5.72
N TYR A 293 -6.43 32.17 4.75
CA TYR A 293 -5.84 32.08 3.42
C TYR A 293 -5.02 33.34 3.14
N ILE A 294 -3.74 33.16 2.79
CA ILE A 294 -2.80 34.25 2.47
C ILE A 294 -2.23 34.04 1.08
N ILE A 295 -2.28 35.10 0.27
CA ILE A 295 -1.65 35.16 -1.04
C ILE A 295 -0.95 36.51 -1.22
N ILE A 296 0.35 36.47 -1.52
CA ILE A 296 1.20 37.65 -1.66
C ILE A 296 1.89 37.63 -3.04
N SER A 297 1.71 38.68 -3.81
CA SER A 297 2.34 38.91 -5.11
C SER A 297 3.83 39.24 -4.94
N GLU A 298 4.65 38.94 -5.95
CA GLU A 298 6.13 39.06 -5.90
C GLU A 298 6.65 40.44 -5.48
N GLU A 299 5.96 41.49 -5.92
CA GLU A 299 6.34 42.88 -5.67
C GLU A 299 6.10 43.32 -4.20
N VAL A 300 5.34 42.53 -3.45
CA VAL A 300 4.88 42.88 -2.10
C VAL A 300 5.70 42.13 -1.06
N LYS A 301 6.40 42.88 -0.21
CA LYS A 301 7.06 42.34 0.98
C LYS A 301 6.10 42.41 2.16
N SER A 302 5.64 41.25 2.59
CA SER A 302 4.72 41.10 3.71
C SER A 302 5.24 40.11 4.73
N LEU A 303 4.87 40.29 5.99
CA LEU A 303 5.04 39.32 7.05
C LEU A 303 3.71 39.22 7.81
N ALA A 304 3.18 38.00 7.95
CA ALA A 304 2.04 37.74 8.83
C ALA A 304 2.51 37.00 10.08
N LYS A 305 2.28 37.59 11.26
CA LYS A 305 2.70 37.04 12.55
C LYS A 305 1.50 36.65 13.42
N PHE A 306 1.54 35.43 13.95
CA PHE A 306 0.53 34.83 14.82
C PHE A 306 1.17 34.46 16.15
N THR A 307 0.69 35.05 17.24
CA THR A 307 1.21 34.81 18.59
C THR A 307 0.07 34.43 19.54
N ASN A 308 0.27 33.38 20.33
CA ASN A 308 -0.68 32.97 21.38
C ASN A 308 -2.09 32.69 20.83
N ILE A 309 -2.22 31.75 19.91
CA ILE A 309 -3.51 31.43 19.26
C ILE A 309 -4.04 30.11 19.82
N LYS A 310 -5.35 30.05 20.09
CA LYS A 310 -6.06 28.82 20.43
C LYS A 310 -7.16 28.53 19.42
N GLN A 311 -7.19 27.32 18.88
CA GLN A 311 -8.17 26.89 17.88
C GLN A 311 -8.87 25.60 18.32
N TYR A 312 -10.20 25.55 18.17
CA TYR A 312 -11.01 24.40 18.55
C TYR A 312 -12.05 24.06 17.47
N ASN A 313 -12.22 22.76 17.23
CA ASN A 313 -13.33 22.20 16.44
C ASN A 313 -13.41 22.75 15.01
N THR A 314 -12.37 22.59 14.20
CA THR A 314 -12.37 23.05 12.80
C THR A 314 -12.56 21.89 11.83
N GLY A 315 -13.38 22.13 10.81
CA GLY A 315 -13.63 21.20 9.71
C GLY A 315 -14.86 20.32 9.90
N ASN A 316 -14.81 19.12 9.31
CA ASN A 316 -15.83 18.07 9.35
C ASN A 316 -17.20 18.52 8.83
N MET A 317 -17.19 19.46 7.89
CA MET A 317 -18.37 19.95 7.18
C MET A 317 -18.51 19.30 5.80
N ASP A 318 -19.75 19.11 5.38
CA ASP A 318 -20.07 18.57 4.06
C ASP A 318 -19.71 19.58 2.96
N GLY A 319 -19.05 19.10 1.91
CA GLY A 319 -18.63 19.95 0.79
C GLY A 319 -17.24 20.55 0.95
N MET A 320 -16.49 20.22 2.01
CA MET A 320 -15.07 20.58 2.09
C MET A 320 -14.27 19.91 0.98
N THR A 321 -13.57 20.72 0.19
CA THR A 321 -12.88 20.29 -1.04
C THR A 321 -11.36 20.26 -0.91
N LEU A 322 -10.75 21.17 -0.13
CA LEU A 322 -9.31 21.20 0.14
C LEU A 322 -9.08 21.29 1.66
N GLY A 323 -7.82 21.13 2.08
CA GLY A 323 -7.41 21.13 3.49
C GLY A 323 -6.97 22.51 3.98
N GLY A 324 -5.91 22.55 4.78
CA GLY A 324 -5.45 23.78 5.41
C GLY A 324 -6.39 24.15 6.56
N LEU A 325 -6.61 23.23 7.49
CA LEU A 325 -7.50 23.43 8.63
C LEU A 325 -7.04 24.57 9.54
N ILE A 326 -5.78 24.97 9.44
CA ILE A 326 -5.25 26.19 10.04
C ILE A 326 -5.05 27.23 8.93
N MET A 327 -4.06 27.04 8.06
CA MET A 327 -3.65 28.05 7.08
C MET A 327 -3.30 27.47 5.71
N CYS A 328 -3.49 28.28 4.68
CA CYS A 328 -2.98 28.04 3.33
C CYS A 328 -2.21 29.25 2.83
N LEU A 329 -0.99 29.01 2.36
CA LEU A 329 -0.02 30.02 1.92
C LEU A 329 0.32 29.81 0.45
N GLU A 330 0.05 30.81 -0.38
CA GLU A 330 0.36 30.78 -1.81
C GLU A 330 1.34 31.91 -2.22
N LYS A 331 1.97 31.74 -3.39
CA LYS A 331 2.92 32.70 -3.97
C LYS A 331 4.08 33.06 -3.02
N PHE A 332 4.29 34.34 -2.71
CA PHE A 332 5.43 34.85 -1.92
C PHE A 332 5.07 35.07 -0.44
N SER A 333 4.06 34.36 0.06
CA SER A 333 3.58 34.50 1.43
C SER A 333 4.66 34.13 2.46
N ASN A 334 4.80 34.95 3.51
CA ASN A 334 5.77 34.75 4.59
C ASN A 334 5.07 34.83 5.95
N VAL A 335 5.08 33.73 6.70
CA VAL A 335 4.30 33.59 7.94
C VAL A 335 5.16 33.11 9.10
N GLN A 336 4.95 33.74 10.25
CA GLN A 336 5.53 33.36 11.53
C GLN A 336 4.44 32.98 12.54
N ILE A 337 4.56 31.80 13.15
CA ILE A 337 3.65 31.28 14.16
C ILE A 337 4.42 31.01 15.44
N GLU A 338 3.92 31.51 16.56
CA GLU A 338 4.51 31.36 17.88
C GLU A 338 3.42 31.08 18.93
N ASN A 339 3.56 30.01 19.70
CA ASN A 339 2.61 29.58 20.73
C ASN A 339 1.19 29.35 20.15
N TYR A 340 1.03 28.28 19.37
CA TYR A 340 -0.25 27.90 18.78
C TYR A 340 -0.75 26.59 19.40
N TYR A 341 -1.97 26.61 19.93
CA TYR A 341 -2.65 25.41 20.41
C TYR A 341 -3.87 25.12 19.54
N ALA A 342 -4.04 23.87 19.10
CA ALA A 342 -5.21 23.44 18.36
C ALA A 342 -5.76 22.10 18.86
N GLU A 343 -7.08 21.97 18.88
CA GLU A 343 -7.76 20.73 19.23
C GLU A 343 -8.87 20.39 18.23
N ASN A 344 -8.98 19.10 17.90
CA ASN A 344 -10.09 18.54 17.12
C ASN A 344 -10.19 19.14 15.70
N LEU A 345 -9.10 19.02 14.93
CA LEU A 345 -9.01 19.42 13.52
C LEU A 345 -9.34 18.23 12.62
N ILE A 346 -10.57 18.15 12.11
CA ILE A 346 -11.08 16.93 11.48
C ILE A 346 -11.60 17.23 10.07
N ASN A 347 -11.20 16.43 9.08
CA ASN A 347 -11.93 16.31 7.81
C ASN A 347 -12.09 14.85 7.42
N ASN A 348 -13.23 14.26 7.76
CA ASN A 348 -13.53 12.85 7.46
C ASN A 348 -14.00 12.60 6.01
N LYS A 349 -14.06 13.63 5.17
CA LYS A 349 -14.59 13.54 3.79
C LYS A 349 -13.57 14.00 2.74
N GLY A 350 -12.52 14.71 3.13
CA GLY A 350 -11.52 15.30 2.24
C GLY A 350 -10.14 15.43 2.90
N PRO A 351 -9.29 16.34 2.37
CA PRO A 351 -7.97 16.61 2.93
C PRO A 351 -8.04 17.23 4.33
N GLY A 352 -7.18 16.74 5.21
CA GLY A 352 -7.15 17.09 6.63
C GLY A 352 -5.89 17.85 7.04
N CYS A 353 -5.03 18.28 6.12
CA CYS A 353 -3.79 18.98 6.43
C CYS A 353 -3.98 20.29 7.22
N ALA A 354 -3.07 20.60 8.15
CA ALA A 354 -3.12 21.78 9.00
C ALA A 354 -2.63 23.01 8.23
N PHE A 355 -1.44 22.85 7.63
CA PHE A 355 -0.76 23.86 6.85
C PHE A 355 -0.62 23.39 5.41
N ILE A 356 -1.01 24.27 4.49
CA ILE A 356 -0.72 24.12 3.08
C ILE A 356 0.26 25.20 2.65
N VAL A 357 1.32 24.80 1.94
CA VAL A 357 2.35 25.69 1.39
C VAL A 357 2.54 25.44 -0.11
N SER A 358 2.61 26.50 -0.91
CA SER A 358 2.89 26.41 -2.36
C SER A 358 3.87 27.48 -2.84
N ASP A 359 4.25 27.39 -4.12
CA ASP A 359 5.02 28.40 -4.84
C ASP A 359 6.35 28.77 -4.16
N TYR A 360 6.48 30.00 -3.65
CA TYR A 360 7.68 30.59 -3.03
C TYR A 360 7.50 30.87 -1.52
N SER A 361 6.53 30.21 -0.90
CA SER A 361 6.09 30.56 0.46
C SER A 361 7.11 30.17 1.54
N LYS A 362 7.07 30.92 2.65
CA LYS A 362 7.90 30.72 3.84
C LYS A 362 7.04 30.54 5.07
N LEU A 363 7.29 29.47 5.81
CA LEU A 363 6.57 29.13 7.02
C LEU A 363 7.54 28.87 8.18
N SER A 364 7.48 29.73 9.19
CA SER A 364 8.22 29.60 10.44
C SER A 364 7.27 29.27 11.59
N ILE A 365 7.52 28.15 12.29
CA ILE A 365 6.69 27.63 13.37
C ILE A 365 7.54 27.50 14.65
N ARG A 366 7.05 28.05 15.76
CA ARG A 366 7.63 27.95 17.11
C ARG A 366 6.54 27.58 18.12
N ASN A 367 6.79 26.55 18.93
CA ASN A 367 5.92 26.16 20.06
C ASN A 367 4.47 25.88 19.62
N VAL A 368 4.26 24.80 18.88
CA VAL A 368 2.91 24.42 18.41
C VAL A 368 2.49 23.08 18.99
N GLU A 369 1.28 23.02 19.52
CA GLU A 369 0.65 21.82 20.02
C GLU A 369 -0.67 21.58 19.31
N ILE A 370 -0.84 20.42 18.69
CA ILE A 370 -2.08 20.01 18.04
C ILE A 370 -2.50 18.67 18.61
N ASP A 371 -3.70 18.64 19.17
CA ASP A 371 -4.33 17.42 19.66
C ASP A 371 -5.50 17.03 18.74
N LYS A 372 -5.51 15.76 18.33
CA LYS A 372 -6.55 15.13 17.52
C LYS A 372 -6.75 15.74 16.14
N MET A 373 -6.12 15.10 15.16
CA MET A 373 -6.20 15.47 13.75
C MET A 373 -6.63 14.31 12.86
N ARG A 374 -7.52 14.56 11.88
CA ARG A 374 -8.03 13.53 10.94
C ARG A 374 -8.12 14.05 9.51
N GLY A 375 -7.70 13.23 8.54
CA GLY A 375 -7.89 13.44 7.10
C GLY A 375 -8.36 12.17 6.40
N LYS A 376 -8.86 12.25 5.16
CA LYS A 376 -9.31 11.09 4.37
C LYS A 376 -8.81 11.09 2.92
N THR A 377 -7.74 11.82 2.61
CA THR A 377 -7.18 11.87 1.26
C THR A 377 -5.65 11.81 1.28
N THR A 378 -5.02 11.98 0.12
CA THR A 378 -3.57 12.07 -0.02
C THR A 378 -3.11 13.49 0.29
N ASP A 379 -2.59 13.68 1.50
CA ASP A 379 -1.94 14.90 1.99
C ASP A 379 -1.00 14.56 3.17
N GLY A 380 -0.29 15.56 3.69
CA GLY A 380 0.42 15.50 4.97
C GLY A 380 -0.37 16.22 6.05
N LEU A 381 -0.78 15.51 7.12
CA LEU A 381 -1.69 16.09 8.11
C LEU A 381 -1.11 17.33 8.79
N PHE A 382 0.19 17.37 9.10
CA PHE A 382 0.78 18.60 9.65
C PHE A 382 1.11 19.60 8.54
N ILE A 383 2.00 19.25 7.61
CA ILE A 383 2.36 20.11 6.47
C ILE A 383 2.17 19.36 5.17
N PHE A 384 1.48 20.00 4.23
CA PHE A 384 1.32 19.56 2.86
C PHE A 384 1.82 20.63 1.89
N SER A 385 2.79 20.28 1.06
CA SER A 385 3.22 21.15 -0.04
C SER A 385 2.63 20.73 -1.37
N TYR A 386 2.26 21.69 -2.22
CA TYR A 386 1.81 21.41 -3.59
C TYR A 386 2.25 22.53 -4.54
N ARG A 387 2.50 22.20 -5.82
CA ARG A 387 2.91 23.18 -6.85
C ARG A 387 4.07 24.07 -6.36
N VAL A 388 5.12 23.45 -5.86
CA VAL A 388 6.25 24.14 -5.25
C VAL A 388 7.20 24.65 -6.32
N SER A 389 7.66 25.90 -6.15
CA SER A 389 8.79 26.46 -6.89
C SER A 389 10.03 26.56 -5.99
N SER A 390 9.89 27.12 -4.78
CA SER A 390 10.92 27.13 -3.72
C SER A 390 10.28 27.46 -2.37
N VAL A 391 10.01 26.45 -1.54
CA VAL A 391 9.39 26.66 -0.22
C VAL A 391 10.45 26.55 0.89
N THR A 392 10.38 27.45 1.88
CA THR A 392 11.23 27.41 3.08
C THR A 392 10.41 27.06 4.32
N LEU A 393 10.83 26.03 5.05
CA LEU A 393 10.23 25.58 6.31
C LEU A 393 11.22 25.74 7.45
N ASP A 394 10.80 26.38 8.54
CA ASP A 394 11.58 26.51 9.77
C ASP A 394 10.68 26.16 10.96
N VAL A 395 10.78 24.93 11.46
CA VAL A 395 9.86 24.36 12.46
C VAL A 395 10.64 24.02 13.72
N TYR A 396 10.18 24.51 14.88
CA TYR A 396 10.83 24.25 16.17
C TYR A 396 9.81 24.05 17.29
N ASN A 397 10.03 23.02 18.12
CA ASN A 397 9.22 22.69 19.28
C ASN A 397 7.74 22.45 18.93
N VAL A 398 7.45 21.31 18.31
CA VAL A 398 6.10 20.91 17.89
C VAL A 398 5.68 19.63 18.60
N LYS A 399 4.46 19.60 19.14
CA LYS A 399 3.83 18.42 19.75
C LYS A 399 2.56 18.06 18.97
N LEU A 400 2.52 16.85 18.43
CA LEU A 400 1.39 16.34 17.65
C LEU A 400 0.88 15.07 18.34
N ASN A 401 -0.37 15.08 18.81
CA ASN A 401 -0.99 13.92 19.43
C ASN A 401 -2.26 13.51 18.70
N ASP A 402 -2.47 12.20 18.55
CA ASP A 402 -3.66 11.62 17.95
C ASP A 402 -3.86 12.04 16.48
N PHE A 403 -2.91 11.71 15.60
CA PHE A 403 -2.89 12.09 14.18
C PHE A 403 -3.20 10.89 13.27
N TYR A 404 -4.40 10.83 12.68
CA TYR A 404 -4.81 9.67 11.87
C TYR A 404 -5.32 9.99 10.46
N GLN A 405 -4.73 9.31 9.46
CA GLN A 405 -5.17 9.32 8.08
C GLN A 405 -6.13 8.17 7.77
N LEU A 406 -7.34 8.51 7.34
CA LEU A 406 -8.41 7.58 6.98
C LEU A 406 -8.44 7.26 5.48
N SER A 407 -7.44 7.73 4.74
CA SER A 407 -7.33 7.56 3.28
C SER A 407 -7.08 6.10 2.89
N ASP A 408 -7.80 5.64 1.86
CA ASP A 408 -7.54 4.36 1.17
C ASP A 408 -6.33 4.43 0.22
N LYS A 409 -5.74 5.62 0.07
CA LYS A 409 -4.50 5.90 -0.69
C LYS A 409 -3.39 6.31 0.27
N GLU A 410 -2.14 6.14 -0.17
CA GLU A 410 -0.96 6.65 0.52
C GLU A 410 -1.12 8.12 0.90
N SER A 411 -0.81 8.42 2.16
CA SER A 411 -0.95 9.73 2.81
C SER A 411 0.02 9.82 3.99
N ALA A 412 0.41 11.03 4.40
CA ALA A 412 1.35 11.25 5.49
C ALA A 412 0.64 11.80 6.74
N THR A 413 1.11 11.39 7.91
CA THR A 413 0.65 11.93 9.20
C THR A 413 1.46 13.11 9.67
N PHE A 414 2.73 13.23 9.28
CA PHE A 414 3.55 14.39 9.59
C PHE A 414 3.64 15.29 8.36
N ILE A 415 4.58 15.01 7.45
CA ILE A 415 4.86 15.89 6.31
C ILE A 415 4.74 15.14 4.99
N TRP A 416 4.13 15.83 4.02
CA TRP A 416 4.15 15.44 2.61
C TRP A 416 4.74 16.59 1.82
N ILE A 417 5.92 16.36 1.28
CA ILE A 417 6.78 17.36 0.64
C ILE A 417 7.04 16.96 -0.82
N ASP A 418 6.75 17.91 -1.71
CA ASP A 418 7.04 17.88 -3.14
C ASP A 418 8.43 18.52 -3.41
N ASP A 419 8.77 18.67 -4.69
CA ASP A 419 10.05 19.17 -5.19
C ASP A 419 10.40 20.62 -4.73
N ASN A 420 11.68 20.95 -4.60
CA ASN A 420 12.29 22.23 -4.18
C ASN A 420 11.85 22.77 -2.81
N VAL A 421 11.82 21.92 -1.79
CA VAL A 421 11.57 22.34 -0.39
C VAL A 421 12.85 22.31 0.44
N HIS A 422 13.11 23.40 1.15
CA HIS A 422 14.20 23.54 2.10
C HIS A 422 13.64 23.67 3.51
N GLY A 423 13.97 22.72 4.38
CA GLY A 423 13.37 22.61 5.71
C GLY A 423 14.37 22.35 6.81
N ASN A 424 14.31 23.15 7.88
CA ASN A 424 14.94 22.85 9.16
C ASN A 424 13.83 22.59 10.19
N ILE A 425 13.80 21.36 10.73
CA ILE A 425 12.77 20.88 11.65
C ILE A 425 13.46 20.39 12.92
N GLU A 426 13.12 20.94 14.07
CA GLU A 426 13.78 20.61 15.34
C GLU A 426 12.77 20.44 16.50
N LYS A 427 13.06 19.54 17.45
CA LYS A 427 12.24 19.31 18.64
C LYS A 427 10.78 18.96 18.31
N VAL A 428 10.58 17.84 17.64
CA VAL A 428 9.25 17.37 17.25
C VAL A 428 8.86 16.14 18.05
N LYS A 429 7.70 16.16 18.70
CA LYS A 429 7.15 15.01 19.42
C LYS A 429 5.83 14.59 18.79
N ILE A 430 5.74 13.36 18.30
CA ILE A 430 4.55 12.78 17.66
C ILE A 430 4.13 11.55 18.46
N THR A 431 2.92 11.58 19.03
CA THR A 431 2.37 10.48 19.81
C THR A 431 1.03 10.01 19.25
N ASN A 432 0.83 8.70 19.18
CA ASN A 432 -0.40 8.09 18.69
C ASN A 432 -0.77 8.58 17.28
N SER A 433 -0.08 8.06 16.28
CA SER A 433 -0.30 8.46 14.89
C SER A 433 -0.44 7.27 13.96
N GLY A 434 -0.95 7.51 12.75
CA GLY A 434 -1.00 6.50 11.70
C GLY A 434 -2.26 6.54 10.86
N GLY A 435 -2.81 5.39 10.49
CA GLY A 435 -3.98 5.33 9.62
C GLY A 435 -4.10 4.07 8.80
N TYR A 436 -4.89 4.14 7.72
CA TYR A 436 -5.11 2.97 6.86
C TYR A 436 -3.93 2.70 5.92
N GLN A 437 -3.65 3.61 4.98
CA GLN A 437 -2.43 3.64 4.15
C GLN A 437 -1.58 4.85 4.51
N SER A 438 -1.10 4.88 5.75
CA SER A 438 -0.38 6.05 6.27
C SER A 438 1.11 5.81 6.42
N THR A 439 1.90 6.75 5.87
CA THR A 439 3.32 6.96 6.18
C THR A 439 3.46 8.05 7.25
N LEU A 440 4.61 8.14 7.92
CA LEU A 440 4.96 9.31 8.71
C LEU A 440 5.35 10.46 7.78
N MET A 441 6.30 10.21 6.88
CA MET A 441 6.89 11.20 5.99
C MET A 441 6.91 10.73 4.54
N HIS A 442 6.52 11.62 3.65
CA HIS A 442 6.60 11.43 2.21
C HIS A 442 7.37 12.60 1.59
N LEU A 443 8.56 12.32 1.07
CA LEU A 443 9.50 13.31 0.56
C LEU A 443 9.85 12.97 -0.89
N ILE A 444 9.53 13.85 -1.84
CA ILE A 444 9.84 13.67 -3.27
C ILE A 444 10.59 14.87 -3.81
N GLY A 445 11.56 14.61 -4.70
CA GLY A 445 12.18 15.62 -5.54
C GLY A 445 13.42 16.25 -4.94
N LYS A 446 13.78 17.42 -5.43
CA LYS A 446 14.94 18.19 -4.99
C LYS A 446 14.65 18.87 -3.67
N GLY A 447 15.62 18.92 -2.77
CA GLY A 447 15.44 19.62 -1.51
C GLY A 447 16.49 19.29 -0.46
N HIS A 448 16.48 20.10 0.59
CA HIS A 448 17.33 19.90 1.76
C HIS A 448 16.42 19.86 2.98
N ILE A 449 16.25 18.68 3.56
CA ILE A 449 15.45 18.50 4.78
C ILE A 449 16.37 18.06 5.90
N THR A 450 16.47 18.89 6.94
CA THR A 450 17.20 18.61 8.17
C THR A 450 16.20 18.44 9.30
N ILE A 451 16.24 17.29 9.98
CA ILE A 451 15.40 16.98 11.13
C ILE A 451 16.29 16.65 12.32
N ARG A 452 16.11 17.37 13.44
CA ARG A 452 16.83 17.18 14.70
C ARG A 452 15.89 16.95 15.88
N ASP A 453 16.24 16.07 16.81
CA ASP A 453 15.51 15.84 18.05
C ASP A 453 14.00 15.57 17.79
N MET A 454 13.72 14.48 17.05
CA MET A 454 12.34 14.06 16.78
C MET A 454 12.02 12.76 17.52
N GLU A 455 10.98 12.78 18.35
CA GLU A 455 10.43 11.62 19.04
C GLU A 455 9.11 11.19 18.39
N VAL A 456 9.01 9.94 17.95
CA VAL A 456 7.79 9.31 17.43
C VAL A 456 7.45 8.10 18.27
N ASN A 457 6.27 8.08 18.88
CA ASN A 457 5.80 6.98 19.71
C ASN A 457 4.39 6.54 19.33
N ASN A 458 4.20 5.21 19.23
CA ASN A 458 2.93 4.56 18.87
C ASN A 458 2.44 4.96 17.47
N PHE A 459 3.14 4.48 16.44
CA PHE A 459 2.69 4.61 15.06
C PHE A 459 2.01 3.33 14.57
N TYR A 460 0.86 3.43 13.92
CA TYR A 460 0.13 2.27 13.39
C TYR A 460 -0.39 2.49 11.96
N SER A 461 -0.03 1.59 11.03
CA SER A 461 -0.65 1.53 9.71
C SER A 461 -1.47 0.25 9.56
N ASN A 462 -2.65 0.29 8.94
CA ASN A 462 -3.43 -0.93 8.65
C ASN A 462 -2.85 -1.75 7.48
N THR A 463 -2.00 -1.14 6.64
CA THR A 463 -1.35 -1.82 5.51
C THR A 463 0.15 -1.90 5.71
N ALA A 464 0.82 -2.76 4.94
CA ALA A 464 2.28 -2.77 4.85
C ALA A 464 2.76 -1.61 3.98
N ILE A 465 3.09 -0.47 4.58
CA ILE A 465 3.54 0.74 3.87
C ILE A 465 4.81 1.31 4.51
N ASP A 466 5.59 2.01 3.68
CA ASP A 466 6.81 2.70 4.06
C ASP A 466 6.52 3.70 5.20
N PHE A 467 7.31 3.68 6.27
CA PHE A 467 7.15 4.62 7.39
C PHE A 467 7.78 5.98 7.10
N ILE A 468 8.98 6.00 6.52
CA ILE A 468 9.61 7.18 5.92
C ILE A 468 9.96 6.84 4.48
N ARG A 469 9.44 7.66 3.55
CA ARG A 469 9.69 7.54 2.12
C ARG A 469 10.42 8.76 1.61
N TYR A 470 11.55 8.54 0.96
CA TYR A 470 12.33 9.55 0.26
C TYR A 470 12.69 9.08 -1.15
N GLU A 471 12.33 9.88 -2.15
CA GLU A 471 12.61 9.59 -3.56
C GLU A 471 13.09 10.86 -4.28
N SER A 472 14.33 10.88 -4.76
CA SER A 472 14.90 12.02 -5.49
C SER A 472 15.84 11.57 -6.60
N ASN A 473 15.66 12.08 -7.82
CA ASN A 473 16.56 11.79 -8.96
C ASN A 473 17.59 12.91 -9.20
N ALA A 474 17.69 13.87 -8.28
CA ALA A 474 18.44 15.09 -8.50
C ALA A 474 19.72 15.15 -7.68
N SER A 475 20.84 15.36 -8.38
CA SER A 475 22.12 15.69 -7.75
C SER A 475 21.96 16.83 -6.75
N GLU A 476 22.57 16.67 -5.57
CA GLU A 476 22.61 17.65 -4.45
C GLU A 476 21.42 17.62 -3.47
N SER A 477 20.46 16.71 -3.58
CA SER A 477 19.40 16.60 -2.56
C SER A 477 19.86 15.73 -1.38
N TYR A 478 19.55 16.11 -0.14
CA TYR A 478 19.89 15.28 1.02
C TYR A 478 18.83 15.37 2.12
N VAL A 479 18.70 14.27 2.85
CA VAL A 479 17.92 14.21 4.09
C VAL A 479 18.88 13.91 5.24
N TYR A 480 18.98 14.84 6.19
CA TYR A 480 19.81 14.70 7.38
C TYR A 480 18.91 14.54 8.61
N LEU A 481 19.06 13.41 9.30
CA LEU A 481 18.27 13.01 10.45
C LEU A 481 19.19 12.83 11.66
N GLU A 482 18.99 13.61 12.71
CA GLU A 482 19.83 13.61 13.91
C GLU A 482 18.99 13.53 15.19
N ASP A 483 19.45 12.76 16.16
CA ASP A 483 18.79 12.58 17.46
C ASP A 483 17.33 12.08 17.34
N LEU A 484 17.05 11.18 16.40
CA LEU A 484 15.71 10.59 16.23
C LEU A 484 15.43 9.52 17.29
N LYS A 485 14.25 9.54 17.90
CA LYS A 485 13.74 8.50 18.80
C LYS A 485 12.45 7.91 18.25
N ILE A 486 12.52 6.72 17.67
CA ILE A 486 11.35 6.03 17.08
C ILE A 486 11.01 4.83 17.96
N ASN A 487 9.79 4.79 18.49
CA ASN A 487 9.33 3.72 19.38
C ASN A 487 7.93 3.22 18.99
N ASN A 488 7.72 1.91 19.11
CA ASN A 488 6.43 1.24 18.91
C ASN A 488 5.81 1.51 17.53
N VAL A 489 6.47 1.04 16.48
CA VAL A 489 5.97 1.16 15.09
C VAL A 489 5.38 -0.16 14.61
N ILE A 490 4.08 -0.13 14.30
CA ILE A 490 3.31 -1.27 13.78
C ILE A 490 2.85 -0.93 12.35
N SER A 491 3.73 -1.17 11.38
CA SER A 491 3.44 -1.13 9.94
C SER A 491 4.28 -2.22 9.28
N GLN A 492 3.72 -3.30 8.74
CA GLN A 492 4.53 -4.37 8.11
C GLN A 492 5.24 -3.96 6.79
N GLY A 493 5.50 -2.67 6.57
CA GLY A 493 6.29 -2.14 5.47
C GLY A 493 7.68 -1.70 5.94
N VAL A 494 8.47 -1.15 5.01
CA VAL A 494 9.85 -0.72 5.29
C VAL A 494 9.87 0.49 6.22
N LEU A 495 10.78 0.52 7.21
CA LEU A 495 10.93 1.69 8.07
C LEU A 495 11.45 2.92 7.29
N PHE A 496 12.47 2.72 6.44
CA PHE A 496 13.07 3.74 5.59
C PHE A 496 13.18 3.23 4.16
N ARG A 497 12.45 3.86 3.24
CA ARG A 497 12.56 3.63 1.79
C ARG A 497 13.27 4.81 1.15
N LEU A 498 14.43 4.54 0.58
CA LEU A 498 15.41 5.53 0.16
C LEU A 498 15.77 5.30 -1.30
N ILE A 499 15.44 6.27 -2.16
CA ILE A 499 15.72 6.18 -3.60
C ILE A 499 16.37 7.46 -4.08
N GLY A 500 17.60 7.33 -4.57
CA GLY A 500 18.19 8.21 -5.56
C GLY A 500 19.17 9.29 -5.08
N GLN A 501 19.44 9.45 -3.78
CA GLN A 501 20.42 10.43 -3.24
C GLN A 501 20.88 10.11 -1.80
N ASP A 502 21.81 10.90 -1.26
CA ASP A 502 22.45 10.70 0.05
C ASP A 502 21.51 10.96 1.25
N ILE A 503 21.59 10.07 2.24
CA ILE A 503 20.82 10.16 3.48
C ILE A 503 21.72 9.85 4.66
N SER A 504 21.61 10.66 5.72
CA SER A 504 22.37 10.49 6.95
C SER A 504 21.47 10.38 8.17
N LEU A 505 21.70 9.35 8.98
CA LEU A 505 21.10 9.14 10.30
C LEU A 505 22.21 9.22 11.35
N VAL A 506 22.09 10.10 12.34
CA VAL A 506 23.11 10.33 13.38
C VAL A 506 22.46 10.31 14.76
N ASN A 507 23.08 9.62 15.72
CA ASN A 507 22.64 9.59 17.14
C ASN A 507 21.18 9.12 17.35
N CYS A 508 20.70 8.15 16.59
CA CYS A 508 19.29 7.74 16.63
C CYS A 508 19.03 6.56 17.60
N GLU A 509 17.80 6.45 18.09
CA GLU A 509 17.28 5.35 18.90
C GLU A 509 16.00 4.79 18.26
N ILE A 510 16.09 3.60 17.69
CA ILE A 510 15.02 2.93 16.96
C ILE A 510 14.63 1.66 17.71
N LYS A 511 13.46 1.67 18.33
CA LYS A 511 13.01 0.60 19.24
C LYS A 511 11.65 0.05 18.87
N ASN A 512 11.46 -1.23 19.16
CA ASN A 512 10.15 -1.88 19.16
C ASN A 512 9.45 -1.78 17.79
N ILE A 513 10.16 -2.19 16.74
CA ILE A 513 9.71 -2.11 15.35
C ILE A 513 9.13 -3.46 14.94
N HIS A 514 7.85 -3.45 14.57
CA HIS A 514 7.10 -4.62 14.11
C HIS A 514 7.07 -5.78 15.11
N ILE A 515 7.04 -5.49 16.41
CA ILE A 515 6.94 -6.52 17.48
C ILE A 515 5.79 -7.50 17.24
N CYS A 516 4.71 -7.07 16.57
CA CYS A 516 3.60 -7.96 16.22
C CYS A 516 4.04 -9.19 15.39
N ASN A 517 5.17 -9.14 14.68
CA ASN A 517 5.73 -10.29 13.95
C ASN A 517 6.20 -11.38 14.91
N LYS A 518 6.67 -11.03 16.12
CA LYS A 518 7.09 -11.99 17.16
C LYS A 518 5.97 -12.95 17.57
N ASN A 519 4.75 -12.44 17.67
CA ASN A 519 3.59 -13.19 18.15
C ASN A 519 2.65 -13.62 17.00
N ASN A 520 3.07 -13.47 15.74
CA ASN A 520 2.21 -13.63 14.56
C ASN A 520 0.87 -12.87 14.66
N SER A 521 0.88 -11.72 15.35
CA SER A 521 -0.31 -10.93 15.66
C SER A 521 -0.49 -9.71 14.75
N CYS A 522 0.38 -9.52 13.76
CA CYS A 522 0.21 -8.44 12.80
C CYS A 522 -1.03 -8.71 11.93
N THR A 523 -1.99 -7.80 11.96
CA THR A 523 -3.24 -7.88 11.20
C THR A 523 -3.22 -7.04 9.92
N ASN A 524 -2.06 -6.49 9.55
CA ASN A 524 -1.94 -5.56 8.44
C ASN A 524 -2.35 -6.24 7.13
N LYS A 525 -3.11 -5.53 6.29
CA LYS A 525 -3.42 -6.00 4.94
C LYS A 525 -2.14 -5.99 4.11
N LYS A 526 -1.80 -7.15 3.55
CA LYS A 526 -0.65 -7.31 2.65
C LYS A 526 -0.93 -6.62 1.30
N ILE A 527 0.07 -5.92 0.78
CA ILE A 527 0.09 -5.27 -0.55
C ILE A 527 0.71 -6.26 -1.57
N GLU A 528 0.68 -5.96 -2.88
CA GLU A 528 1.30 -6.83 -3.90
C GLU A 528 2.85 -6.73 -3.97
N ASP A 529 3.44 -5.68 -3.40
CA ASP A 529 4.90 -5.48 -3.41
C ASP A 529 5.59 -6.32 -2.33
N LYS A 530 6.22 -7.42 -2.78
CA LYS A 530 6.90 -8.41 -1.92
C LYS A 530 8.11 -7.82 -1.19
N TYR A 531 8.90 -6.97 -1.85
CA TYR A 531 10.13 -6.43 -1.26
C TYR A 531 9.82 -5.45 -0.12
N LYS A 532 8.76 -4.64 -0.28
CA LYS A 532 8.30 -3.73 0.77
C LYS A 532 7.82 -4.43 2.04
N GLN A 533 7.27 -5.64 1.92
CA GLN A 533 6.82 -6.43 3.08
C GLN A 533 7.93 -7.19 3.78
N ASP A 534 8.90 -7.63 2.98
CA ASP A 534 9.95 -8.50 3.46
C ASP A 534 11.08 -7.70 4.16
N THR A 535 11.25 -6.41 3.85
CA THR A 535 12.29 -5.54 4.43
C THR A 535 11.82 -4.84 5.71
N GLY A 536 12.56 -5.00 6.82
CA GLY A 536 12.19 -4.42 8.12
C GLY A 536 12.74 -3.02 8.42
N LEU A 537 13.94 -2.66 7.94
CA LEU A 537 14.58 -1.37 8.25
C LEU A 537 14.79 -0.53 7.00
N PHE A 538 15.65 -0.97 6.08
CA PHE A 538 16.13 -0.12 4.98
C PHE A 538 15.92 -0.76 3.62
N TYR A 539 15.18 -0.08 2.74
CA TYR A 539 15.09 -0.38 1.32
C TYR A 539 15.82 0.72 0.55
N ILE A 540 16.83 0.35 -0.22
CA ILE A 540 17.77 1.30 -0.84
C ILE A 540 17.90 1.00 -2.34
N ASP A 541 17.65 2.02 -3.18
CA ASP A 541 17.70 1.92 -4.64
C ASP A 541 18.19 3.24 -5.29
N GLY A 542 18.50 3.24 -6.58
CA GLY A 542 18.72 4.46 -7.36
C GLY A 542 20.06 5.18 -7.19
N TYR A 543 21.15 4.51 -6.81
CA TYR A 543 22.46 5.12 -6.51
C TYR A 543 22.45 5.97 -5.22
N THR A 544 21.78 5.48 -4.19
CA THR A 544 21.72 6.07 -2.85
C THR A 544 22.95 5.68 -2.02
N VAL A 545 23.51 6.65 -1.29
CA VAL A 545 24.44 6.40 -0.18
C VAL A 545 23.70 6.61 1.15
N LEU A 546 23.57 5.56 1.95
CA LEU A 546 23.04 5.63 3.31
C LEU A 546 24.19 5.64 4.31
N THR A 547 24.26 6.68 5.15
CA THR A 547 25.20 6.74 6.28
C THR A 547 24.43 6.71 7.59
N VAL A 548 24.70 5.73 8.45
CA VAL A 548 24.10 5.59 9.79
C VAL A 548 25.22 5.60 10.83
N ASN A 549 25.22 6.59 11.71
CA ASN A 549 26.23 6.79 12.74
C ASN A 549 25.61 6.78 14.14
N ASN A 550 26.27 6.11 15.09
CA ASN A 550 25.92 6.12 16.52
C ASN A 550 24.42 5.85 16.79
N THR A 551 23.86 4.82 16.14
CA THR A 551 22.43 4.49 16.23
C THR A 551 22.19 3.16 16.95
N LEU A 552 21.21 3.14 17.85
CA LEU A 552 20.72 1.94 18.53
C LEU A 552 19.47 1.40 17.82
N PHE A 553 19.52 0.15 17.37
CA PHE A 553 18.39 -0.63 16.90
C PHE A 553 18.06 -1.71 17.94
N GLU A 554 16.92 -1.62 18.62
CA GLU A 554 16.51 -2.59 19.65
C GLU A 554 15.11 -3.17 19.37
N ASN A 555 14.95 -4.49 19.50
CA ASN A 555 13.66 -5.17 19.28
C ASN A 555 13.06 -4.92 17.88
N VAL A 556 13.84 -5.17 16.83
CA VAL A 556 13.39 -5.05 15.43
C VAL A 556 13.10 -6.43 14.84
N TYR A 557 11.95 -6.57 14.18
CA TYR A 557 11.49 -7.85 13.62
C TYR A 557 11.13 -7.73 12.14
N GLY A 558 11.64 -8.62 11.30
CA GLY A 558 11.34 -8.63 9.85
C GLY A 558 11.74 -9.93 9.16
N LYS A 559 11.60 -10.00 7.83
CA LYS A 559 12.14 -11.14 7.08
C LYS A 559 13.63 -10.92 6.78
N TYR A 560 14.01 -9.77 6.26
CA TYR A 560 15.39 -9.30 6.30
C TYR A 560 15.42 -7.84 6.80
N GLY A 561 16.54 -7.44 7.39
CA GLY A 561 16.64 -6.11 8.00
C GLY A 561 16.87 -5.01 6.97
N MET A 562 17.83 -5.20 6.06
CA MET A 562 18.17 -4.22 5.04
C MET A 562 18.35 -4.86 3.67
N MET A 563 18.00 -4.09 2.65
CA MET A 563 18.10 -4.46 1.24
C MET A 563 18.60 -3.27 0.45
N ALA A 564 19.73 -3.45 -0.23
CA ALA A 564 20.28 -2.49 -1.17
C ALA A 564 20.46 -3.14 -2.56
N ARG A 565 20.00 -2.45 -3.61
CA ARG A 565 20.20 -2.89 -4.99
C ARG A 565 21.61 -2.55 -5.48
N LYS A 566 21.95 -3.03 -6.69
CA LYS A 566 23.24 -2.76 -7.34
C LYS A 566 23.59 -1.27 -7.30
N ASP A 567 24.87 -0.97 -7.10
CA ASP A 567 25.48 0.37 -7.14
C ASP A 567 25.11 1.30 -5.97
N ASN A 568 24.34 0.83 -4.99
CA ASN A 568 24.06 1.56 -3.74
C ASN A 568 25.07 1.23 -2.64
N GLU A 569 25.32 2.18 -1.73
CA GLU A 569 26.28 2.03 -0.63
C GLU A 569 25.60 2.25 0.73
N VAL A 570 25.99 1.46 1.72
CA VAL A 570 25.47 1.54 3.09
C VAL A 570 26.64 1.56 4.07
N TYR A 571 26.79 2.65 4.80
CA TYR A 571 27.80 2.84 5.83
C TYR A 571 27.14 2.84 7.21
N LEU A 572 27.55 1.93 8.09
CA LEU A 572 27.09 1.83 9.47
C LEU A 572 28.29 1.95 10.41
N ASN A 573 28.46 3.11 11.06
CA ASN A 573 29.55 3.36 11.99
C ASN A 573 29.07 3.52 13.44
N TYR A 574 29.73 2.86 14.39
CA TYR A 574 29.45 2.98 15.83
C TYR A 574 28.00 2.60 16.22
N ASN A 575 27.36 1.71 15.47
CA ASN A 575 25.96 1.34 15.72
C ASN A 575 25.84 0.17 16.68
N THR A 576 24.65 -0.03 17.24
CA THR A 576 24.34 -1.22 18.06
C THR A 576 23.01 -1.82 17.61
N PHE A 577 23.02 -3.11 17.25
CA PHE A 577 21.82 -3.92 17.04
C PHE A 577 21.63 -4.84 18.24
N LYS A 578 20.44 -4.83 18.85
CA LYS A 578 20.16 -5.59 20.06
C LYS A 578 18.78 -6.24 20.03
N ASN A 579 18.68 -7.52 20.39
CA ASN A 579 17.40 -8.25 20.44
C ASN A 579 16.62 -8.20 19.10
N CYS A 580 17.33 -8.26 17.97
CA CYS A 580 16.74 -8.17 16.64
C CYS A 580 16.54 -9.56 16.02
N HIS A 581 15.41 -9.78 15.36
CA HIS A 581 15.11 -11.07 14.71
C HIS A 581 14.73 -10.88 13.24
N PHE A 582 15.54 -11.45 12.35
CA PHE A 582 15.32 -11.43 10.91
C PHE A 582 15.30 -12.86 10.35
N GLN A 583 14.24 -13.27 9.67
CA GLN A 583 14.09 -14.67 9.21
C GLN A 583 15.21 -15.12 8.25
N GLU A 584 15.61 -14.26 7.30
CA GLU A 584 16.63 -14.47 6.27
C GLU A 584 17.86 -13.57 6.48
N GLY A 585 18.16 -13.23 7.74
CA GLY A 585 19.34 -12.45 8.12
C GLY A 585 19.15 -10.93 8.06
N LEU A 586 20.11 -10.19 8.64
CA LEU A 586 20.13 -8.72 8.57
C LEU A 586 20.24 -8.25 7.12
N ILE A 587 21.14 -8.86 6.34
CA ILE A 587 21.37 -8.58 4.93
C ILE A 587 21.14 -9.85 4.10
N LYS A 588 20.38 -9.71 3.02
CA LYS A 588 20.23 -10.73 1.99
C LYS A 588 20.96 -10.32 0.70
N ILE A 589 21.75 -11.24 0.15
CA ILE A 589 22.45 -11.06 -1.13
C ILE A 589 21.98 -12.13 -2.10
N HIS A 590 21.41 -11.70 -3.22
CA HIS A 590 20.90 -12.58 -4.26
C HIS A 590 21.00 -11.90 -5.63
N GLN A 591 21.96 -12.34 -6.43
CA GLN A 591 22.24 -11.79 -7.76
C GLN A 591 21.03 -11.82 -8.71
N SER A 592 20.31 -12.95 -8.81
CA SER A 592 19.13 -13.06 -9.68
C SER A 592 17.99 -12.10 -9.31
N GLU A 593 17.93 -11.63 -8.06
CA GLU A 593 16.98 -10.62 -7.56
C GLU A 593 17.54 -9.19 -7.59
N TYR A 594 18.77 -8.98 -8.10
CA TYR A 594 19.49 -7.70 -8.12
C TYR A 594 19.78 -7.10 -6.73
N LEU A 595 19.91 -7.94 -5.69
CA LEU A 595 20.25 -7.53 -4.32
C LEU A 595 21.77 -7.50 -4.13
N LEU A 596 22.40 -6.44 -4.65
CA LEU A 596 23.86 -6.34 -4.85
C LEU A 596 24.44 -5.03 -4.31
N GLY A 597 23.91 -4.52 -3.21
CA GLY A 597 24.45 -3.34 -2.54
C GLY A 597 25.82 -3.58 -1.90
N ARG A 598 26.50 -2.48 -1.58
CA ARG A 598 27.79 -2.48 -0.88
C ARG A 598 27.57 -2.03 0.56
N TYR A 599 27.99 -2.85 1.51
CA TYR A 599 27.76 -2.65 2.94
C TYR A 599 29.08 -2.55 3.69
N PHE A 600 29.20 -1.51 4.51
CA PHE A 600 30.37 -1.20 5.31
C PHE A 600 29.92 -1.02 6.76
N PHE A 601 30.38 -1.90 7.66
CA PHE A 601 30.10 -1.85 9.08
C PHE A 601 31.41 -1.58 9.82
N ASN A 602 31.48 -0.50 10.58
CA ASN A 602 32.65 -0.15 11.37
C ASN A 602 32.27 0.11 12.83
N TYR A 603 33.02 -0.45 13.78
CA TYR A 603 32.73 -0.32 15.22
C TYR A 603 31.27 -0.64 15.58
N THR A 604 30.63 -1.58 14.89
CA THR A 604 29.22 -1.92 15.10
C THR A 604 29.09 -3.14 16.00
N ASN A 605 28.20 -3.05 16.98
CA ASN A 605 27.95 -4.13 17.92
C ASN A 605 26.63 -4.84 17.60
N PHE A 606 26.65 -6.17 17.62
CA PHE A 606 25.49 -7.02 17.39
C PHE A 606 25.28 -7.92 18.61
N TYR A 607 24.14 -7.77 19.29
CA TYR A 607 23.79 -8.46 20.51
C TYR A 607 22.45 -9.18 20.38
N ASP A 608 22.37 -10.43 20.85
CA ASP A 608 21.12 -11.17 21.01
C ASP A 608 20.30 -11.22 19.69
N MET A 609 20.97 -11.53 18.57
CA MET A 609 20.32 -11.57 17.25
C MET A 609 19.99 -13.00 16.83
N THR A 610 18.85 -13.17 16.15
CA THR A 610 18.38 -14.50 15.69
C THR A 610 17.89 -14.51 14.25
N ALA A 611 18.10 -15.64 13.55
CA ALA A 611 17.64 -15.89 12.18
C ALA A 611 17.49 -17.39 11.88
N LYS A 612 16.99 -17.76 10.69
CA LYS A 612 16.99 -19.16 10.25
C LYS A 612 18.38 -19.59 9.78
N ASN A 613 18.93 -18.87 8.81
CA ASN A 613 20.27 -19.07 8.25
C ASN A 613 20.97 -17.72 8.14
N GLY A 614 22.23 -17.63 8.56
CA GLY A 614 23.06 -16.43 8.41
C GLY A 614 22.44 -15.21 9.07
N VAL A 615 22.65 -15.03 10.38
CA VAL A 615 22.00 -13.94 11.13
C VAL A 615 22.39 -12.56 10.62
N ILE A 616 23.62 -12.40 10.15
CA ILE A 616 24.12 -11.13 9.60
C ILE A 616 24.02 -11.16 8.07
N LEU A 617 24.52 -12.22 7.44
CA LEU A 617 24.57 -12.35 5.98
C LEU A 617 23.95 -13.67 5.52
N ASN A 618 22.97 -13.57 4.62
CA ASN A 618 22.40 -14.68 3.90
C ASN A 618 22.64 -14.52 2.39
N ILE A 619 23.50 -15.36 1.84
CA ILE A 619 24.06 -15.22 0.49
C ILE A 619 23.64 -16.42 -0.35
N ASN A 620 22.72 -16.19 -1.27
CA ASN A 620 22.22 -17.24 -2.16
C ASN A 620 23.03 -17.35 -3.45
N GLU A 621 23.44 -16.22 -4.03
CA GLU A 621 24.11 -16.20 -5.33
C GLU A 621 24.91 -14.91 -5.53
N ILE A 622 26.17 -15.07 -5.92
CA ILE A 622 27.10 -14.02 -6.34
C ILE A 622 27.85 -14.54 -7.58
N TYR A 623 28.13 -13.66 -8.54
CA TYR A 623 28.99 -13.93 -9.70
C TYR A 623 30.32 -13.19 -9.57
N ILE A 624 31.33 -13.63 -10.31
CA ILE A 624 32.66 -13.00 -10.30
C ILE A 624 32.65 -11.51 -10.70
N THR A 625 31.65 -11.08 -11.47
CA THR A 625 31.46 -9.69 -11.92
C THR A 625 30.45 -8.90 -11.07
N SER A 626 29.97 -9.47 -9.97
CA SER A 626 29.04 -8.81 -9.07
C SER A 626 29.72 -7.61 -8.40
N GLY A 627 29.05 -6.46 -8.37
CA GLY A 627 29.52 -5.26 -7.66
C GLY A 627 29.17 -5.24 -6.16
N VAL A 628 28.95 -6.42 -5.56
CA VAL A 628 28.58 -6.56 -4.15
C VAL A 628 29.82 -6.49 -3.27
N LEU A 629 29.70 -5.94 -2.07
CA LEU A 629 30.79 -5.89 -1.10
C LEU A 629 30.21 -5.85 0.32
N GLY A 630 30.76 -6.61 1.24
CA GLY A 630 30.39 -6.62 2.66
C GLY A 630 31.64 -6.56 3.52
N ILE A 631 31.95 -5.41 4.09
CA ILE A 631 33.11 -5.20 4.95
C ILE A 631 32.64 -4.94 6.38
N PHE A 632 33.19 -5.70 7.32
CA PHE A 632 32.94 -5.58 8.76
C PHE A 632 34.28 -5.35 9.45
N GLU A 633 34.46 -4.18 10.04
CA GLU A 633 35.69 -3.74 10.69
C GLU A 633 35.42 -3.41 12.16
N ASN A 634 36.33 -3.82 13.06
CA ASN A 634 36.31 -3.47 14.49
C ASN A 634 34.96 -3.74 15.18
N SER A 635 34.21 -4.73 14.71
CA SER A 635 32.82 -4.97 15.11
C SER A 635 32.72 -6.16 16.05
N LYS A 636 31.73 -6.14 16.95
CA LYS A 636 31.54 -7.18 17.96
C LYS A 636 30.24 -7.94 17.75
N PHE A 637 30.31 -9.26 17.82
CA PHE A 637 29.17 -10.17 17.65
C PHE A 637 29.03 -11.05 18.90
N GLU A 638 27.95 -10.87 19.65
CA GLU A 638 27.71 -11.58 20.91
C GLU A 638 26.28 -12.13 21.00
N ASN A 639 26.13 -13.39 21.42
CA ASN A 639 24.84 -14.08 21.55
C ASN A 639 24.05 -14.13 20.22
N ILE A 640 24.70 -14.60 19.16
CA ILE A 640 24.08 -14.71 17.83
C ILE A 640 23.60 -16.15 17.62
N THR A 641 22.33 -16.37 17.26
CA THR A 641 21.77 -17.71 17.09
C THR A 641 21.02 -17.89 15.77
N ALA A 642 21.54 -18.74 14.88
CA ALA A 642 20.79 -19.26 13.74
C ALA A 642 20.10 -20.59 14.11
N SER A 643 18.87 -20.82 13.65
CA SER A 643 18.19 -22.10 13.89
C SER A 643 18.77 -23.26 13.07
N ASN A 644 19.32 -22.96 11.89
CA ASN A 644 19.77 -23.95 10.92
C ASN A 644 21.27 -23.77 10.61
N TYR A 645 21.65 -23.12 9.51
CA TYR A 645 23.03 -23.10 9.03
C TYR A 645 23.67 -21.72 9.13
N GLY A 646 24.95 -21.67 9.50
CA GLY A 646 25.75 -20.44 9.47
C GLY A 646 25.26 -19.40 10.49
N GLY A 647 25.85 -19.35 11.68
CA GLY A 647 25.38 -18.44 12.73
C GLY A 647 25.50 -16.97 12.32
N LEU A 648 26.67 -16.51 11.87
CA LEU A 648 26.81 -15.17 11.26
C LEU A 648 26.49 -15.18 9.78
N VAL A 649 27.16 -16.07 9.03
CA VAL A 649 27.16 -16.08 7.57
C VAL A 649 26.67 -17.41 7.04
N TYR A 650 25.66 -17.37 6.19
CA TYR A 650 25.26 -18.50 5.36
C TYR A 650 25.51 -18.13 3.89
N SER A 651 26.34 -18.91 3.21
CA SER A 651 26.60 -18.75 1.78
C SER A 651 26.65 -20.07 1.03
N ILE A 652 25.98 -20.11 -0.12
CA ILE A 652 26.10 -21.18 -1.12
C ILE A 652 26.73 -20.66 -2.43
N SER A 653 27.41 -19.52 -2.40
CA SER A 653 28.05 -18.91 -3.56
C SER A 653 29.55 -19.12 -3.61
N LYS A 654 30.06 -19.45 -4.80
CA LYS A 654 31.48 -19.72 -5.11
C LYS A 654 32.45 -18.55 -4.91
N TYR A 655 31.97 -17.31 -4.84
CA TYR A 655 32.82 -16.11 -4.87
C TYR A 655 32.73 -15.27 -3.59
N THR A 656 32.20 -15.84 -2.51
CA THR A 656 31.96 -15.11 -1.26
C THR A 656 33.26 -14.59 -0.64
N ASP A 657 34.34 -15.35 -0.76
CA ASP A 657 35.71 -15.03 -0.33
C ASP A 657 36.21 -13.67 -0.84
N ARG A 658 35.78 -13.26 -2.04
CA ARG A 658 36.25 -12.03 -2.69
C ARG A 658 35.51 -10.78 -2.27
N PHE A 659 34.33 -10.93 -1.68
CA PHE A 659 33.38 -9.84 -1.48
C PHE A 659 32.96 -9.67 -0.03
N VAL A 660 33.26 -10.62 0.86
CA VAL A 660 32.88 -10.57 2.27
C VAL A 660 34.11 -10.65 3.15
N HIS A 661 34.37 -9.59 3.92
CA HIS A 661 35.56 -9.44 4.75
C HIS A 661 35.20 -9.06 6.18
N PHE A 662 35.78 -9.76 7.16
CA PHE A 662 35.68 -9.49 8.59
C PHE A 662 37.08 -9.21 9.16
N GLN A 663 37.34 -7.96 9.50
CA GLN A 663 38.64 -7.47 9.95
C GLN A 663 38.57 -7.00 11.40
N GLN A 664 39.46 -7.51 12.25
CA GLN A 664 39.59 -7.10 13.66
C GLN A 664 38.26 -7.19 14.44
N CYS A 665 37.44 -8.21 14.16
CA CYS A 665 36.14 -8.42 14.80
C CYS A 665 36.23 -9.38 16.00
N GLU A 666 35.36 -9.17 17.00
CA GLU A 666 35.23 -10.04 18.18
C GLU A 666 33.99 -10.92 18.05
N PHE A 667 34.14 -12.22 18.34
CA PHE A 667 33.09 -13.23 18.19
C PHE A 667 32.89 -13.98 19.51
N LYS A 668 31.70 -13.90 20.11
CA LYS A 668 31.40 -14.52 21.41
C LYS A 668 30.02 -15.19 21.43
N ASN A 669 29.96 -16.43 21.88
CA ASN A 669 28.70 -17.19 22.04
C ASN A 669 27.81 -17.14 20.77
N ILE A 670 28.36 -17.63 19.67
CA ILE A 670 27.63 -17.72 18.39
C ILE A 670 27.23 -19.18 18.21
N HIS A 671 25.98 -19.42 17.82
CA HIS A 671 25.42 -20.75 17.70
C HIS A 671 24.60 -20.92 16.40
N ALA A 672 24.68 -22.12 15.84
CA ALA A 672 23.91 -22.61 14.69
C ALA A 672 23.87 -24.15 14.78
N LEU A 673 22.95 -24.80 14.07
CA LEU A 673 22.94 -26.27 14.00
C LEU A 673 24.24 -26.80 13.37
N ILE A 674 24.66 -26.18 12.26
CA ILE A 674 25.90 -26.49 11.55
C ILE A 674 26.58 -25.19 11.12
N GLY A 675 27.88 -25.07 11.39
CA GLY A 675 28.67 -23.86 11.11
C GLY A 675 28.30 -22.70 12.02
N HIS A 676 28.76 -22.72 13.28
CA HIS A 676 28.46 -21.67 14.25
C HIS A 676 28.85 -20.28 13.74
N ILE A 677 30.03 -20.08 13.14
CA ILE A 677 30.42 -18.82 12.53
C ILE A 677 29.89 -18.73 11.10
N ALA A 678 30.31 -19.65 10.24
CA ALA A 678 30.00 -19.60 8.81
C ALA A 678 29.67 -20.98 8.24
N TYR A 679 28.69 -21.00 7.33
CA TYR A 679 28.41 -22.11 6.43
C TYR A 679 28.68 -21.66 5.00
N SER A 680 29.57 -22.35 4.29
CA SER A 680 30.04 -21.96 2.94
C SER A 680 29.82 -23.07 1.92
N LEU A 681 29.97 -22.79 0.62
CA LEU A 681 29.80 -23.82 -0.43
C LEU A 681 30.96 -24.83 -0.41
N ASP A 682 32.18 -24.35 -0.26
CA ASP A 682 33.43 -25.10 -0.17
C ASP A 682 34.50 -24.23 0.52
N LEU A 683 35.66 -24.81 0.84
CA LEU A 683 36.76 -24.09 1.52
C LEU A 683 37.26 -22.84 0.78
N ASN A 684 37.18 -22.80 -0.55
CA ASN A 684 37.66 -21.64 -1.33
C ASN A 684 36.64 -20.50 -1.38
N SER A 685 35.39 -20.80 -1.00
CA SER A 685 34.30 -19.84 -0.96
C SER A 685 34.02 -19.29 0.44
N GLU A 686 34.88 -19.58 1.42
CA GLU A 686 34.70 -19.07 2.79
C GLU A 686 34.89 -17.55 2.82
N PRO A 687 34.07 -16.81 3.59
CA PRO A 687 34.31 -15.39 3.83
C PRO A 687 35.70 -15.18 4.44
N ASP A 688 36.31 -14.04 4.15
CA ASP A 688 37.63 -13.69 4.66
C ASP A 688 37.52 -13.19 6.11
N PHE A 689 38.20 -13.87 7.04
CA PHE A 689 38.28 -13.47 8.45
C PHE A 689 39.75 -13.23 8.83
N SER A 690 40.07 -12.04 9.35
CA SER A 690 41.44 -11.71 9.79
C SER A 690 42.02 -12.63 10.87
N ASN A 691 41.17 -13.28 11.67
CA ASN A 691 41.53 -14.24 12.72
C ASN A 691 40.99 -15.65 12.43
N ILE A 692 40.86 -16.02 11.14
CA ILE A 692 40.27 -17.30 10.73
C ILE A 692 40.96 -18.52 11.37
N ASP A 693 42.28 -18.47 11.55
CA ASP A 693 43.07 -19.57 12.11
C ASP A 693 42.71 -19.88 13.57
N GLU A 694 42.37 -18.85 14.36
CA GLU A 694 41.90 -19.01 15.74
C GLU A 694 40.47 -19.56 15.76
N LEU A 695 39.61 -19.04 14.88
CA LEU A 695 38.20 -19.45 14.81
C LEU A 695 38.04 -20.90 14.37
N LYS A 696 38.94 -21.43 13.51
CA LYS A 696 38.95 -22.82 13.05
C LYS A 696 39.35 -23.84 14.12
N GLN A 697 39.96 -23.40 15.24
CA GLN A 697 40.32 -24.29 16.36
C GLN A 697 39.09 -24.78 17.14
N VAL A 698 37.99 -24.03 17.08
CA VAL A 698 36.73 -24.40 17.74
C VAL A 698 35.92 -25.29 16.79
N GLN A 699 35.53 -26.47 17.29
CA GLN A 699 34.78 -27.44 16.50
C GLN A 699 33.43 -26.87 16.03
N ASN A 700 33.04 -27.20 14.80
CA ASN A 700 31.79 -26.77 14.16
C ASN A 700 31.63 -25.25 13.95
N ASN A 701 32.66 -24.42 14.19
CA ASN A 701 32.61 -23.00 13.83
C ASN A 701 32.44 -22.78 12.33
N PHE A 702 33.12 -23.60 11.53
CA PHE A 702 32.99 -23.61 10.09
C PHE A 702 32.45 -24.94 9.64
N ALA A 703 31.58 -24.89 8.66
CA ALA A 703 31.07 -26.04 7.95
C ALA A 703 30.91 -25.68 6.48
N THR A 704 31.00 -26.69 5.62
CA THR A 704 30.74 -26.49 4.20
C THR A 704 29.52 -27.28 3.74
N ASN A 705 29.03 -26.95 2.56
CA ASN A 705 28.14 -27.82 1.84
C ASN A 705 28.80 -29.21 1.70
N PRO A 706 28.03 -30.30 1.75
CA PRO A 706 28.58 -31.63 1.60
C PRO A 706 29.54 -31.75 0.41
N THR A 707 30.70 -32.39 0.59
CA THR A 707 31.74 -32.46 -0.44
C THR A 707 32.17 -33.86 -0.81
N SER A 708 31.99 -34.86 0.07
CA SER A 708 32.41 -36.23 -0.19
C SER A 708 31.49 -37.30 0.38
N LEU A 709 31.44 -38.45 -0.30
CA LEU A 709 30.89 -39.70 0.23
C LEU A 709 32.03 -40.59 0.72
N ARG A 710 31.85 -41.27 1.86
CA ARG A 710 32.79 -42.28 2.37
C ARG A 710 32.03 -43.53 2.82
N LEU A 711 32.62 -44.70 2.63
CA LEU A 711 32.09 -45.95 3.17
C LEU A 711 32.25 -45.95 4.70
N ASN A 712 31.26 -46.48 5.40
CA ASN A 712 31.36 -46.73 6.84
C ASN A 712 32.50 -47.74 7.11
N GLU A 713 33.20 -47.62 8.24
CA GLU A 713 34.29 -48.51 8.65
C GLU A 713 33.85 -49.99 8.77
N HIS A 714 32.57 -50.24 9.04
CA HIS A 714 31.99 -51.59 9.09
C HIS A 714 31.49 -52.12 7.73
N SER A 715 31.48 -51.28 6.69
CA SER A 715 31.04 -51.68 5.33
C SER A 715 32.15 -52.45 4.61
N VAL A 716 31.77 -53.44 3.79
CA VAL A 716 32.71 -54.26 3.02
C VAL A 716 33.10 -53.53 1.72
N ASN A 717 34.40 -53.29 1.51
CA ASN A 717 34.92 -52.64 0.30
C ASN A 717 34.92 -53.54 -0.95
N SER A 718 34.75 -54.85 -0.74
CA SER A 718 34.61 -55.84 -1.80
C SER A 718 33.57 -56.90 -1.46
N VAL A 719 32.75 -57.24 -2.45
CA VAL A 719 31.71 -58.28 -2.35
C VAL A 719 32.03 -59.37 -3.36
N SER A 720 32.04 -60.64 -2.94
CA SER A 720 32.29 -61.77 -3.83
C SER A 720 31.08 -62.69 -3.88
N LEU A 721 30.45 -62.78 -5.04
CA LEU A 721 29.15 -63.42 -5.26
C LEU A 721 29.11 -64.22 -6.57
N TYR A 722 28.15 -65.13 -6.71
CA TYR A 722 27.89 -65.81 -7.99
C TYR A 722 26.95 -64.99 -8.87
N SER A 723 27.09 -65.12 -10.19
CA SER A 723 26.21 -64.44 -11.15
C SER A 723 24.75 -64.87 -10.91
N GLY A 724 23.90 -63.93 -10.48
CA GLY A 724 22.51 -64.17 -10.08
C GLY A 724 22.23 -64.02 -8.57
N GLU A 725 23.23 -63.79 -7.72
CA GLU A 725 23.02 -63.50 -6.30
C GLU A 725 22.77 -62.00 -6.06
N LYS A 726 22.14 -61.68 -4.92
CA LYS A 726 21.93 -60.30 -4.46
C LYS A 726 23.14 -59.80 -3.68
N ILE A 727 23.40 -58.50 -3.77
CA ILE A 727 24.37 -57.81 -2.90
C ILE A 727 23.93 -58.00 -1.44
N PRO A 728 24.86 -58.27 -0.50
CA PRO A 728 24.58 -58.35 0.93
C PRO A 728 23.87 -57.09 1.44
N GLU A 729 22.94 -57.27 2.37
CA GLU A 729 22.33 -56.18 3.13
C GLU A 729 23.39 -55.52 4.05
N ALA A 730 23.23 -54.25 4.40
CA ALA A 730 24.11 -53.47 5.29
C ALA A 730 25.41 -52.86 4.72
N ILE A 731 25.43 -52.42 3.45
CA ILE A 731 26.51 -51.55 2.92
C ILE A 731 26.06 -50.09 3.00
N TYR A 732 26.67 -49.31 3.90
CA TYR A 732 26.32 -47.92 4.15
C TYR A 732 27.43 -46.95 3.71
N CYS A 733 27.00 -45.82 3.13
CA CYS A 733 27.83 -44.65 2.88
C CYS A 733 27.38 -43.48 3.74
N HIS A 734 28.34 -42.73 4.28
CA HIS A 734 28.12 -41.48 4.98
C HIS A 734 28.55 -40.31 4.10
N ILE A 735 27.92 -39.15 4.31
CA ILE A 735 28.24 -37.92 3.59
C ILE A 735 28.97 -36.99 4.54
N TYR A 736 30.08 -36.40 4.08
CA TYR A 736 30.92 -35.49 4.85
C TYR A 736 31.11 -34.17 4.11
N ASP A 737 31.27 -33.10 4.87
CA ASP A 737 31.77 -31.81 4.38
C ASP A 737 33.32 -31.76 4.36
N ASP A 738 33.89 -30.61 4.01
CA ASP A 738 35.35 -30.43 3.94
C ASP A 738 36.05 -30.46 5.30
N TYR A 739 35.30 -30.23 6.39
CA TYR A 739 35.77 -30.30 7.77
C TYR A 739 35.63 -31.70 8.37
N ASN A 740 35.19 -32.69 7.59
CA ASN A 740 34.86 -34.04 8.04
C ASN A 740 33.67 -34.10 9.02
N ASN A 741 32.79 -33.10 9.03
CA ASN A 741 31.54 -33.19 9.77
C ASN A 741 30.60 -34.17 9.05
N LEU A 742 30.01 -35.11 9.81
CA LEU A 742 29.02 -36.06 9.30
C LEU A 742 27.68 -35.34 9.05
N ILE A 743 27.14 -35.47 7.85
CA ILE A 743 25.86 -34.89 7.47
C ILE A 743 24.72 -35.78 7.97
N THR A 744 23.83 -35.21 8.76
CA THR A 744 22.64 -35.87 9.28
C THR A 744 21.36 -35.27 8.69
N PHE A 745 20.39 -36.14 8.44
CA PHE A 745 19.08 -35.90 7.87
C PHE A 745 18.03 -36.02 8.99
N GLU A 746 16.98 -35.21 8.91
CA GLU A 746 15.87 -35.31 9.86
C GLU A 746 15.21 -36.69 9.71
N THR A 747 14.78 -37.28 10.82
CA THR A 747 14.14 -38.61 10.85
C THR A 747 12.65 -38.54 11.14
N ASP A 748 12.15 -37.36 11.51
CA ASP A 748 10.73 -37.13 11.76
C ASP A 748 9.98 -36.89 10.44
N THR A 749 9.28 -37.92 9.98
CA THR A 749 8.45 -37.86 8.77
C THR A 749 7.37 -36.78 8.78
N SER A 750 7.05 -36.19 9.94
CA SER A 750 6.04 -35.13 10.06
C SER A 750 6.57 -33.73 9.68
N THR A 751 7.89 -33.52 9.72
CA THR A 751 8.53 -32.23 9.44
C THR A 751 9.23 -32.16 8.07
N ILE A 752 9.63 -33.31 7.51
CA ILE A 752 10.44 -33.38 6.29
C ILE A 752 9.62 -33.10 5.03
N GLN A 753 10.09 -32.18 4.19
CA GLN A 753 9.56 -31.95 2.84
C GLN A 753 10.26 -32.84 1.80
N TYR A 754 9.53 -33.22 0.75
CA TYR A 754 10.03 -34.20 -0.24
C TYR A 754 11.29 -33.73 -0.99
N ASP A 755 11.44 -32.43 -1.19
CA ASP A 755 12.59 -31.77 -1.80
C ASP A 755 13.83 -31.72 -0.91
N GLU A 756 13.72 -32.10 0.37
CA GLU A 756 14.88 -32.21 1.26
C GLU A 756 15.62 -33.55 1.13
N PHE A 757 15.03 -34.55 0.47
CA PHE A 757 15.64 -35.88 0.29
C PHE A 757 16.80 -35.89 -0.71
N ILE A 758 17.89 -36.54 -0.30
CA ILE A 758 18.98 -36.93 -1.21
C ILE A 758 18.63 -38.27 -1.84
N PHE A 759 18.48 -38.28 -3.16
CA PHE A 759 18.27 -39.50 -3.95
C PHE A 759 19.56 -39.88 -4.68
N PHE A 760 19.87 -41.17 -4.75
CA PHE A 760 21.04 -41.70 -5.46
C PHE A 760 20.67 -42.87 -6.35
N ASN A 761 21.57 -43.17 -7.29
CA ASN A 761 21.48 -44.31 -8.20
C ASN A 761 22.71 -45.21 -8.06
N VAL A 762 22.53 -46.51 -8.21
CA VAL A 762 23.62 -47.50 -8.21
C VAL A 762 23.77 -48.10 -9.60
N GLU A 763 24.99 -48.03 -10.15
CA GLU A 763 25.34 -48.44 -11.51
C GLU A 763 26.60 -49.30 -11.49
N ILE A 764 26.85 -50.10 -12.54
CA ILE A 764 28.09 -50.85 -12.69
C ILE A 764 28.95 -50.25 -13.81
N ASN A 765 30.26 -50.24 -13.62
CA ASN A 765 31.20 -49.62 -14.56
C ASN A 765 31.24 -50.29 -15.95
N ASP A 766 30.93 -51.59 -16.02
CA ASP A 766 30.95 -52.38 -17.24
C ASP A 766 29.55 -52.98 -17.49
N THR A 767 28.65 -52.14 -17.99
CA THR A 767 27.30 -52.54 -18.40
C THR A 767 27.30 -53.46 -19.63
N TYR A 768 28.46 -53.67 -20.26
CA TYR A 768 28.58 -54.62 -21.37
C TYR A 768 28.74 -56.05 -20.86
N ASN A 769 29.45 -56.26 -19.76
CA ASN A 769 29.77 -57.57 -19.18
C ASN A 769 28.91 -57.94 -17.96
N VAL A 770 28.27 -56.96 -17.31
CA VAL A 770 27.44 -57.16 -16.12
C VAL A 770 26.19 -56.30 -16.18
N GLU A 771 25.09 -56.84 -15.69
CA GLU A 771 23.80 -56.18 -15.59
C GLU A 771 23.24 -56.29 -14.16
N LEU A 772 22.65 -55.19 -13.68
CA LEU A 772 22.04 -55.11 -12.35
C LEU A 772 20.52 -55.23 -12.47
N PHE A 773 19.91 -56.08 -11.65
CA PHE A 773 18.46 -56.28 -11.60
C PHE A 773 17.91 -55.88 -10.22
N GLY A 774 16.90 -55.00 -10.20
CA GLY A 774 16.26 -54.49 -8.98
C GLY A 774 16.08 -52.97 -8.96
N GLN A 775 15.72 -52.43 -7.79
CA GLN A 775 15.59 -50.98 -7.59
C GLN A 775 16.98 -50.34 -7.43
N HIS A 776 17.49 -49.73 -8.50
CA HIS A 776 18.79 -49.08 -8.58
C HIS A 776 18.79 -47.68 -7.94
N GLN A 777 17.63 -47.03 -7.81
CA GLN A 777 17.45 -45.72 -7.20
C GLN A 777 16.93 -45.83 -5.76
N SER A 778 17.59 -45.17 -4.82
CA SER A 778 17.19 -45.11 -3.41
C SER A 778 17.46 -43.71 -2.83
N PHE A 779 17.23 -43.53 -1.53
CA PHE A 779 17.43 -42.27 -0.83
C PHE A 779 18.27 -42.45 0.44
N CYS A 780 18.92 -41.37 0.89
CA CYS A 780 19.64 -41.35 2.16
C CYS A 780 18.66 -41.05 3.30
N TRP A 781 18.86 -41.68 4.46
CA TRP A 781 17.99 -41.56 5.62
C TRP A 781 18.82 -41.51 6.91
N SER A 782 18.42 -40.69 7.89
CA SER A 782 19.17 -40.46 9.13
C SER A 782 20.59 -39.96 8.87
N ASP A 783 21.60 -40.80 8.87
CA ASP A 783 23.02 -40.44 8.70
C ASP A 783 23.69 -41.25 7.57
N SER A 784 22.93 -42.09 6.86
CA SER A 784 23.49 -43.04 5.91
C SER A 784 22.69 -43.16 4.61
N CYS A 785 23.40 -43.54 3.55
CA CYS A 785 22.88 -43.93 2.25
C CYS A 785 23.14 -45.43 2.06
N GLU A 786 22.11 -46.26 2.19
CA GLU A 786 22.20 -47.72 2.14
C GLU A 786 22.08 -48.26 0.70
N TYR A 787 23.02 -49.11 0.27
CA TYR A 787 22.90 -49.76 -1.03
C TYR A 787 21.63 -50.64 -1.10
N PRO A 788 20.78 -50.47 -2.12
CA PRO A 788 19.61 -51.32 -2.27
C PRO A 788 20.02 -52.76 -2.62
N PRO A 789 19.19 -53.77 -2.27
CA PRO A 789 19.49 -55.18 -2.51
C PRO A 789 19.35 -55.54 -4.00
N LEU A 790 20.39 -55.22 -4.79
CA LEU A 790 20.45 -55.46 -6.22
C LEU A 790 20.98 -56.86 -6.53
N GLN A 791 20.39 -57.52 -7.53
CA GLN A 791 20.89 -58.77 -8.08
C GLN A 791 21.92 -58.48 -9.18
N VAL A 792 23.09 -59.12 -9.11
CA VAL A 792 24.21 -58.88 -10.04
C VAL A 792 24.37 -60.08 -10.98
N VAL A 793 24.25 -59.87 -12.29
CA VAL A 793 24.35 -60.94 -13.31
C VAL A 793 25.40 -60.55 -14.35
N GLY A 794 26.44 -61.36 -14.54
CA GLY A 794 27.52 -61.01 -15.45
C GLY A 794 28.56 -62.10 -15.61
N ASN A 795 29.57 -61.82 -16.44
CA ASN A 795 30.71 -62.71 -16.64
C ASN A 795 31.58 -62.77 -15.37
N PRO A 796 32.35 -63.85 -15.13
CA PRO A 796 33.31 -63.90 -14.03
C PRO A 796 34.38 -62.82 -14.17
N GLY A 797 34.68 -62.12 -13.08
CA GLY A 797 35.62 -61.00 -13.11
C GLY A 797 35.44 -60.01 -11.96
N ASN A 798 36.30 -59.00 -11.92
CA ASN A 798 36.24 -57.90 -10.96
C ASN A 798 35.60 -56.68 -11.63
N TYR A 799 34.50 -56.20 -11.05
CA TYR A 799 33.74 -55.05 -11.51
C TYR A 799 33.66 -53.99 -10.41
N LEU A 800 33.28 -52.76 -10.78
CA LEU A 800 33.08 -51.67 -9.83
C LEU A 800 31.61 -51.27 -9.83
N LEU A 801 30.97 -51.43 -8.67
CA LEU A 801 29.62 -50.98 -8.41
C LEU A 801 29.66 -49.57 -7.82
N ARG A 802 29.11 -48.60 -8.55
CA ARG A 802 29.18 -47.18 -8.27
C ARG A 802 27.84 -46.64 -7.81
N LEU A 803 27.80 -46.07 -6.60
CA LEU A 803 26.71 -45.23 -6.13
C LEU A 803 26.97 -43.78 -6.56
N THR A 804 25.98 -43.13 -7.15
CA THR A 804 26.02 -41.73 -7.61
C THR A 804 24.79 -40.98 -7.10
N ILE A 805 24.98 -39.90 -6.36
CA ILE A 805 23.87 -39.01 -5.97
C ILE A 805 23.27 -38.34 -7.22
N GLN A 806 21.95 -38.44 -7.34
CA GLN A 806 21.14 -37.87 -8.43
C GLN A 806 20.46 -36.57 -8.00
N SER A 807 19.89 -36.54 -6.79
CA SER A 807 19.28 -35.35 -6.17
C SER A 807 20.02 -35.02 -4.88
N PHE A 808 20.32 -33.74 -4.66
CA PHE A 808 21.09 -33.26 -3.50
C PHE A 808 20.21 -32.73 -2.36
N GLY A 809 18.88 -32.82 -2.50
CA GLY A 809 17.94 -32.36 -1.50
C GLY A 809 18.12 -30.88 -1.17
N LYS A 810 18.22 -30.56 0.12
CA LYS A 810 18.48 -29.21 0.66
C LYS A 810 19.91 -28.68 0.42
N PHE A 811 20.80 -29.48 -0.15
CA PHE A 811 22.21 -29.14 -0.34
C PHE A 811 22.53 -28.77 -1.79
N SER A 812 23.61 -28.01 -1.97
CA SER A 812 24.15 -27.70 -3.29
C SER A 812 24.86 -28.92 -3.89
N LYS A 813 24.89 -29.01 -5.22
CA LYS A 813 25.56 -30.08 -5.95
C LYS A 813 27.08 -30.06 -5.72
N PHE A 814 27.65 -31.19 -5.33
CA PHE A 814 29.09 -31.36 -5.11
C PHE A 814 29.73 -32.40 -6.05
N ILE A 815 31.06 -32.31 -6.21
CA ILE A 815 31.81 -33.06 -7.23
C ILE A 815 32.04 -34.52 -6.83
N ASN A 816 32.46 -34.79 -5.59
CA ASN A 816 32.71 -36.17 -5.13
C ASN A 816 31.42 -36.86 -4.66
N ASN A 817 30.40 -36.78 -5.50
CA ASN A 817 29.07 -37.33 -5.27
C ASN A 817 28.95 -38.80 -5.71
N LYS A 818 30.09 -39.49 -5.89
CA LYS A 818 30.16 -40.88 -6.35
C LYS A 818 31.12 -41.68 -5.50
N ILE A 819 30.75 -42.92 -5.19
CA ILE A 819 31.58 -43.88 -4.48
C ILE A 819 31.44 -45.26 -5.10
N SER A 820 32.53 -46.04 -5.13
CA SER A 820 32.56 -47.35 -5.78
C SER A 820 33.04 -48.43 -4.83
N ILE A 821 32.38 -49.59 -4.85
CA ILE A 821 32.84 -50.82 -4.22
C ILE A 821 33.20 -51.86 -5.28
N SER A 822 34.11 -52.78 -4.97
CA SER A 822 34.48 -53.85 -5.90
C SER A 822 33.52 -55.04 -5.78
N VAL A 823 33.03 -55.54 -6.91
CA VAL A 823 32.21 -56.75 -6.98
C VAL A 823 32.95 -57.81 -7.79
N ASN A 824 33.31 -58.91 -7.14
CA ASN A 824 33.92 -60.07 -7.76
C ASN A 824 32.85 -61.13 -8.07
N ILE A 825 32.64 -61.39 -9.36
CA ILE A 825 31.74 -62.46 -9.81
C ILE A 825 32.55 -63.76 -9.96
N LYS A 826 32.20 -64.78 -9.18
CA LYS A 826 32.88 -66.09 -9.19
C LYS A 826 32.47 -66.96 -10.38
N GLU A 827 33.37 -67.84 -10.82
CA GLU A 827 33.06 -68.91 -11.79
C GLU A 827 32.10 -69.96 -11.21
N CYS A 828 31.18 -70.45 -12.03
CA CYS A 828 30.11 -71.34 -11.59
C CYS A 828 30.53 -72.82 -11.60
N ASN A 829 30.23 -73.52 -10.52
CA ASN A 829 30.64 -74.90 -10.29
C ASN A 829 29.70 -75.91 -11.00
N SER A 830 30.18 -77.15 -11.25
CA SER A 830 29.53 -78.22 -12.02
C SER A 830 28.14 -78.70 -11.55
N THR A 831 27.66 -78.22 -10.39
CA THR A 831 26.32 -78.49 -9.83
C THR A 831 25.29 -77.40 -10.12
N TYR A 832 25.67 -76.32 -10.80
CA TYR A 832 24.83 -75.18 -11.18
C TYR A 832 24.67 -75.12 -12.70
N ILE A 833 23.47 -74.81 -13.18
CA ILE A 833 23.23 -74.56 -14.61
C ILE A 833 23.60 -73.11 -14.90
N ASN A 834 24.54 -72.91 -15.83
CA ASN A 834 25.04 -71.61 -16.26
C ASN A 834 24.34 -71.18 -17.56
N GLN A 835 23.21 -70.47 -17.45
CA GLN A 835 22.42 -70.04 -18.60
C GLN A 835 21.93 -68.60 -18.48
N SER A 836 21.68 -67.95 -19.61
CA SER A 836 21.01 -66.66 -19.69
C SER A 836 19.55 -66.74 -19.22
N ILE A 837 19.25 -66.27 -18.00
CA ILE A 837 17.85 -66.20 -17.50
C ILE A 837 17.22 -64.85 -17.87
N ASN A 838 17.86 -63.74 -17.49
CA ASN A 838 17.25 -62.41 -17.57
C ASN A 838 17.61 -61.66 -18.87
N ASN A 839 18.74 -61.99 -19.51
CA ASN A 839 19.21 -61.36 -20.74
C ASN A 839 20.05 -62.35 -21.57
N ALA A 840 19.94 -62.33 -22.89
CA ALA A 840 20.68 -63.19 -23.83
C ALA A 840 22.21 -63.02 -23.78
N ARG A 841 22.70 -61.93 -23.20
CA ARG A 841 24.13 -61.57 -23.19
C ARG A 841 24.91 -62.14 -22.00
N HIS A 842 24.27 -62.38 -20.86
CA HIS A 842 24.94 -62.77 -19.61
C HIS A 842 24.28 -64.01 -19.02
N LYS A 843 25.09 -64.92 -18.49
CA LYS A 843 24.61 -66.17 -17.90
C LYS A 843 24.56 -66.05 -16.37
N SER A 844 23.46 -66.50 -15.79
CA SER A 844 23.25 -66.62 -14.34
C SER A 844 23.44 -68.08 -13.93
N CYS A 845 23.83 -68.31 -12.67
CA CYS A 845 24.14 -69.63 -12.14
C CYS A 845 23.19 -70.00 -11.01
N TYR A 846 22.41 -71.06 -11.24
CA TYR A 846 21.32 -71.45 -10.34
C TYR A 846 20.98 -72.95 -10.48
N LYS A 847 20.12 -73.48 -9.61
CA LYS A 847 19.64 -74.88 -9.65
C LYS A 847 18.20 -74.96 -10.22
N PRO A 848 17.88 -75.93 -11.10
CA PRO A 848 16.54 -76.10 -11.72
C PRO A 848 15.44 -76.57 -10.75
N THR A 849 14.41 -75.75 -10.58
CA THR A 849 13.17 -76.01 -9.83
C THR A 849 11.98 -75.38 -10.56
N CYS A 850 10.90 -76.14 -10.78
CA CYS A 850 9.63 -75.65 -11.33
C CYS A 850 8.54 -75.71 -10.25
N GLU A 851 8.07 -74.58 -9.74
CA GLU A 851 6.92 -74.51 -8.81
C GLU A 851 6.01 -73.33 -9.16
N PRO A 852 4.72 -73.56 -9.50
CA PRO A 852 4.00 -74.85 -9.57
C PRO A 852 4.34 -75.68 -10.83
N SER A 853 3.84 -76.91 -10.91
CA SER A 853 4.12 -77.88 -12.00
C SER A 853 3.63 -77.43 -13.39
N CYS A 854 4.41 -77.72 -14.44
CA CYS A 854 4.02 -77.59 -15.84
C CYS A 854 2.76 -78.38 -16.14
N ASN A 855 1.68 -77.75 -16.57
CA ASN A 855 0.39 -78.44 -16.72
C ASN A 855 0.43 -79.48 -17.87
N GLN A 856 0.31 -79.04 -19.13
CA GLN A 856 0.32 -79.92 -20.31
C GLN A 856 1.68 -79.99 -21.03
N GLY A 857 2.74 -79.40 -20.47
CA GLY A 857 4.11 -79.43 -21.03
C GLY A 857 5.17 -79.98 -20.08
N LYS A 858 6.43 -80.06 -20.54
CA LYS A 858 7.55 -80.71 -19.80
C LYS A 858 8.57 -79.70 -19.27
N CYS A 859 8.86 -79.72 -17.96
CA CYS A 859 9.88 -78.86 -17.31
C CYS A 859 11.28 -79.24 -17.82
N VAL A 860 11.90 -78.35 -18.59
CA VAL A 860 13.24 -78.49 -19.17
C VAL A 860 14.25 -77.50 -18.55
N ASN A 861 13.81 -76.55 -17.70
CA ASN A 861 14.66 -75.62 -16.93
C ASN A 861 13.92 -75.00 -15.71
N VAL A 862 14.55 -74.15 -14.85
CA VAL A 862 13.81 -73.42 -13.76
C VAL A 862 12.59 -72.76 -14.37
N ASN A 863 11.39 -73.16 -13.95
CA ASN A 863 10.11 -72.68 -14.47
C ASN A 863 10.10 -72.57 -16.01
N LEU A 864 10.69 -73.50 -16.75
CA LEU A 864 10.64 -73.49 -18.21
C LEU A 864 10.09 -74.82 -18.71
N CYS A 865 8.82 -74.81 -19.08
CA CYS A 865 8.14 -75.95 -19.64
C CYS A 865 8.02 -75.81 -21.17
N ASP A 866 8.27 -76.90 -21.91
CA ASP A 866 8.10 -76.92 -23.36
C ASP A 866 6.62 -77.07 -23.73
N CYS A 867 6.05 -76.04 -24.39
CA CYS A 867 4.62 -75.86 -24.69
C CYS A 867 4.29 -75.85 -26.20
N SER A 868 5.27 -76.21 -27.04
CA SER A 868 5.29 -75.99 -28.50
C SER A 868 4.15 -76.66 -29.31
N ASN A 869 3.35 -77.54 -28.69
CA ASN A 869 2.18 -78.19 -29.31
C ASN A 869 0.82 -77.70 -28.77
N THR A 870 0.77 -76.55 -28.07
CA THR A 870 -0.46 -76.02 -27.47
C THR A 870 -0.76 -74.57 -27.89
N LEU A 871 -2.02 -74.13 -27.79
CA LEU A 871 -2.46 -72.74 -28.07
C LEU A 871 -2.04 -71.72 -26.98
N PHE A 872 -1.21 -72.14 -26.03
CA PHE A 872 -0.80 -71.40 -24.83
C PHE A 872 0.72 -71.22 -24.78
N THR A 873 1.17 -70.11 -24.21
CA THR A 873 2.56 -69.78 -23.92
C THR A 873 2.77 -69.65 -22.41
N GLY A 874 3.97 -69.28 -21.96
CA GLY A 874 4.28 -69.15 -20.54
C GLY A 874 4.96 -70.38 -19.95
N SER A 875 5.57 -70.16 -18.79
CA SER A 875 6.49 -71.09 -18.14
C SER A 875 5.89 -72.44 -17.80
N ASN A 876 4.56 -72.59 -17.66
CA ASN A 876 3.84 -73.83 -17.28
C ASN A 876 2.78 -74.29 -18.32
N CYS A 877 2.82 -73.75 -19.55
CA CYS A 877 1.92 -74.06 -20.66
C CYS A 877 0.44 -73.79 -20.38
N ASN A 878 0.13 -72.60 -19.88
CA ASN A 878 -1.21 -72.21 -19.43
C ASN A 878 -1.56 -70.73 -19.66
N GLU A 879 -0.69 -69.91 -20.27
CA GLU A 879 -0.95 -68.48 -20.53
C GLU A 879 -1.33 -68.25 -22.00
N TYR A 880 -2.16 -67.27 -22.33
CA TYR A 880 -2.43 -66.91 -23.73
C TYR A 880 -1.32 -65.97 -24.26
N ILE A 881 -1.13 -65.86 -25.58
CA ILE A 881 -0.11 -64.95 -26.17
C ILE A 881 -0.50 -63.50 -25.84
N LYS A 882 0.30 -62.77 -25.04
CA LYS A 882 -0.04 -61.39 -24.63
C LYS A 882 0.02 -60.41 -25.80
N LEU A 883 -0.96 -59.50 -25.90
CA LEU A 883 -1.04 -58.48 -26.94
C LEU A 883 0.15 -57.50 -26.82
N GLU A 884 0.98 -57.42 -27.87
CA GLU A 884 2.17 -56.54 -27.88
C GLU A 884 1.78 -55.05 -27.88
N GLU A 885 2.17 -54.33 -26.83
CA GLU A 885 1.93 -52.89 -26.67
C GLU A 885 2.85 -52.05 -27.58
N ASN A 886 2.32 -51.00 -28.20
CA ASN A 886 3.12 -50.06 -28.98
C ASN A 886 3.85 -49.08 -28.04
N LYS A 887 4.95 -49.53 -27.45
CA LYS A 887 5.76 -48.75 -26.47
C LYS A 887 6.20 -47.38 -27.01
N LYS A 888 6.44 -47.27 -28.33
CA LYS A 888 6.82 -45.99 -28.97
C LYS A 888 5.67 -44.98 -28.92
N PHE A 889 4.45 -45.42 -29.25
CA PHE A 889 3.25 -44.59 -29.17
C PHE A 889 2.94 -44.16 -27.73
N ASN A 890 2.97 -45.10 -26.77
CA ASN A 890 2.69 -44.80 -25.36
C ASN A 890 3.68 -43.80 -24.77
N THR A 891 4.98 -43.95 -25.06
CA THR A 891 6.01 -43.00 -24.61
C THR A 891 5.83 -41.62 -25.24
N LEU A 892 5.48 -41.57 -26.53
CA LEU A 892 5.21 -40.32 -27.25
C LEU A 892 4.03 -39.56 -26.64
N VAL A 893 2.91 -40.25 -26.39
CA VAL A 893 1.72 -39.66 -25.75
C VAL A 893 2.05 -39.10 -24.38
N MET A 894 2.81 -39.84 -23.56
CA MET A 894 3.22 -39.41 -22.22
C MET A 894 4.07 -38.13 -22.25
N ILE A 895 5.05 -38.05 -23.16
CA ILE A 895 5.89 -36.85 -23.33
C ILE A 895 5.04 -35.65 -23.76
N LEU A 896 4.11 -35.85 -24.71
CA LEU A 896 3.24 -34.78 -25.19
C LEU A 896 2.28 -34.28 -24.10
N SER A 897 1.71 -35.17 -23.29
CA SER A 897 0.83 -34.80 -22.17
C SER A 897 1.58 -34.04 -21.08
N ILE A 898 2.80 -34.47 -20.70
CA ILE A 898 3.63 -33.74 -19.73
C ILE A 898 3.97 -32.34 -20.26
N LEU A 899 4.32 -32.23 -21.55
CA LEU A 899 4.60 -30.94 -22.19
C LEU A 899 3.37 -30.01 -22.14
N LEU A 900 2.18 -30.53 -22.45
CA LEU A 900 0.93 -29.76 -22.40
C LEU A 900 0.56 -29.35 -20.97
N ILE A 901 0.82 -30.19 -19.96
CA ILE A 901 0.63 -29.81 -18.54
C ILE A 901 1.55 -28.64 -18.18
N ILE A 902 2.83 -28.67 -18.57
CA ILE A 902 3.78 -27.57 -18.32
C ILE A 902 3.32 -26.28 -19.01
N ILE A 903 2.88 -26.36 -20.27
CA ILE A 903 2.34 -25.22 -21.02
C ILE A 903 1.08 -24.67 -20.34
N THR A 904 0.22 -25.54 -19.81
CA THR A 904 -1.02 -25.15 -19.12
C THR A 904 -0.70 -24.45 -17.79
N LEU A 905 0.26 -24.95 -17.00
CA LEU A 905 0.75 -24.30 -15.79
C LEU A 905 1.34 -22.91 -16.06
N ALA A 906 2.17 -22.79 -17.10
CA ALA A 906 2.68 -21.48 -17.55
C ALA A 906 1.53 -20.54 -17.95
N THR A 907 0.50 -21.06 -18.62
CA THR A 907 -0.70 -20.31 -19.01
C THR A 907 -1.50 -19.83 -17.78
N ILE A 908 -1.56 -20.60 -16.68
CA ILE A 908 -2.16 -20.15 -15.41
C ILE A 908 -1.39 -18.94 -14.86
N ILE A 909 -0.06 -19.04 -14.79
CA ILE A 909 0.79 -17.95 -14.29
C ILE A 909 0.60 -16.68 -15.13
N VAL A 910 0.63 -16.79 -16.45
CA VAL A 910 0.42 -15.66 -17.37
C VAL A 910 -0.99 -15.08 -17.24
N THR A 911 -2.01 -15.92 -17.07
CA THR A 911 -3.41 -15.47 -16.87
C THR A 911 -3.57 -14.71 -15.54
N LEU A 912 -2.90 -15.17 -14.48
CA LEU A 912 -2.88 -14.49 -13.17
C LEU A 912 -2.10 -13.17 -13.24
N TYR A 913 -0.98 -13.13 -13.95
CA TYR A 913 -0.21 -11.91 -14.17
C TYR A 913 -1.03 -10.84 -14.90
N TYR A 914 -1.74 -11.22 -15.98
CA TYR A 914 -2.60 -10.31 -16.74
C TYR A 914 -4.03 -10.17 -16.20
N ARG A 915 -4.32 -10.59 -14.95
CA ARG A 915 -5.70 -10.62 -14.39
C ARG A 915 -6.43 -9.27 -14.43
N ASN A 916 -5.68 -8.17 -14.30
CA ASN A 916 -6.24 -6.82 -14.31
C ASN A 916 -6.41 -6.23 -15.72
N ASN A 917 -5.84 -6.87 -16.75
CA ASN A 917 -5.99 -6.45 -18.14
C ASN A 917 -7.44 -6.67 -18.63
N THR A 918 -7.98 -5.71 -19.37
CA THR A 918 -9.38 -5.70 -19.84
C THR A 918 -9.77 -6.94 -20.64
N PHE A 919 -8.85 -7.51 -21.45
CA PHE A 919 -9.11 -8.71 -22.27
C PHE A 919 -9.22 -10.01 -21.46
N ILE A 920 -8.50 -10.10 -20.33
CA ILE A 920 -8.55 -11.25 -19.40
C ILE A 920 -9.69 -11.06 -18.40
N LYS A 921 -9.81 -9.86 -17.82
CA LYS A 921 -10.87 -9.49 -16.87
C LYS A 921 -12.27 -9.66 -17.46
N GLY A 922 -12.45 -9.31 -18.74
CA GLY A 922 -13.71 -9.48 -19.47
C GLY A 922 -14.15 -10.94 -19.65
N GLY A 923 -13.20 -11.89 -19.69
CA GLY A 923 -13.45 -13.32 -19.89
C GLY A 923 -13.91 -14.09 -18.64
N GLY A 924 -13.92 -13.45 -17.47
CA GLY A 924 -14.24 -14.07 -16.18
C GLY A 924 -13.10 -14.94 -15.66
N ILE A 925 -12.18 -14.32 -14.92
CA ILE A 925 -10.92 -14.90 -14.42
C ILE A 925 -11.15 -16.25 -13.73
N ASP A 926 -12.14 -16.32 -12.84
CA ASP A 926 -12.45 -17.54 -12.07
C ASP A 926 -12.74 -18.74 -12.99
N PHE A 927 -13.49 -18.55 -14.07
CA PHE A 927 -13.82 -19.62 -15.02
C PHE A 927 -12.66 -19.93 -15.98
N LEU A 928 -11.81 -18.96 -16.31
CA LEU A 928 -10.58 -19.21 -17.07
C LEU A 928 -9.62 -20.08 -16.25
N ILE A 929 -9.46 -19.82 -14.96
CA ILE A 929 -8.62 -20.65 -14.09
C ILE A 929 -9.21 -22.06 -13.94
N ILE A 930 -10.53 -22.19 -13.74
CA ILE A 930 -11.18 -23.50 -13.63
C ILE A 930 -11.01 -24.33 -14.91
N ILE A 931 -11.08 -23.71 -16.09
CA ILE A 931 -10.81 -24.41 -17.37
C ILE A 931 -9.38 -24.92 -17.40
N LEU A 932 -8.37 -24.12 -17.00
CA LEU A 932 -6.97 -24.55 -16.98
C LEU A 932 -6.71 -25.68 -15.97
N VAL A 933 -7.34 -25.63 -14.79
CA VAL A 933 -7.29 -26.72 -13.79
C VAL A 933 -7.95 -27.98 -14.36
N GLY A 934 -9.08 -27.83 -15.05
CA GLY A 934 -9.74 -28.93 -15.75
C GLY A 934 -8.87 -29.56 -16.83
N LEU A 935 -8.14 -28.76 -17.61
CA LEU A 935 -7.21 -29.25 -18.64
C LEU A 935 -6.03 -30.02 -18.03
N ILE A 936 -5.49 -29.59 -16.88
CA ILE A 936 -4.45 -30.35 -16.18
C ILE A 936 -4.98 -31.73 -15.78
N ILE A 937 -6.20 -31.79 -15.24
CA ILE A 937 -6.84 -33.05 -14.86
C ILE A 937 -7.10 -33.92 -16.10
N ASP A 938 -7.62 -33.34 -17.18
CA ASP A 938 -7.89 -34.04 -18.45
C ASP A 938 -6.61 -34.61 -19.07
N GLU A 939 -5.49 -33.88 -19.02
CA GLU A 939 -4.19 -34.36 -19.53
C GLU A 939 -3.57 -35.52 -18.71
N THR A 940 -4.08 -35.80 -17.51
CA THR A 940 -3.67 -37.02 -16.80
C THR A 940 -4.36 -38.28 -17.34
N TYR A 941 -5.51 -38.15 -18.01
CA TYR A 941 -6.22 -39.28 -18.63
C TYR A 941 -5.39 -40.05 -19.67
N PRO A 942 -4.79 -39.41 -20.71
CA PRO A 942 -3.94 -40.09 -21.68
C PRO A 942 -2.73 -40.79 -21.04
N ILE A 943 -2.24 -40.28 -19.90
CA ILE A 943 -1.18 -40.92 -19.12
C ILE A 943 -1.72 -42.21 -18.47
N PHE A 944 -2.90 -42.15 -17.81
CA PHE A 944 -3.47 -43.31 -17.13
C PHE A 944 -3.89 -44.45 -18.05
N ILE A 945 -4.29 -44.18 -19.30
CA ILE A 945 -4.65 -45.20 -20.29
C ILE A 945 -3.44 -45.80 -21.04
N THR A 946 -2.26 -45.16 -20.98
CA THR A 946 -1.04 -45.63 -21.65
C THR A 946 -0.05 -46.33 -20.71
N ILE A 947 -0.21 -46.16 -19.39
CA ILE A 947 0.47 -46.97 -18.38
C ILE A 947 -0.23 -48.33 -18.21
N LYS A 948 0.46 -49.28 -17.58
CA LYS A 948 -0.06 -50.63 -17.31
C LYS A 948 -1.43 -50.58 -16.63
N THR A 949 -2.41 -51.28 -17.22
CA THR A 949 -3.78 -51.38 -16.69
C THR A 949 -3.78 -52.03 -15.30
N THR A 950 -4.22 -51.28 -14.30
CA THR A 950 -4.39 -51.69 -12.89
C THR A 950 -5.72 -51.16 -12.38
N LYS A 951 -6.25 -51.68 -11.27
CA LYS A 951 -7.48 -51.14 -10.66
C LYS A 951 -7.35 -49.63 -10.39
N LEU A 952 -6.19 -49.19 -9.90
CA LEU A 952 -5.92 -47.79 -9.61
C LEU A 952 -5.89 -46.94 -10.88
N SER A 953 -5.20 -47.39 -11.94
CA SER A 953 -5.17 -46.64 -13.20
C SER A 953 -6.54 -46.61 -13.90
N CYS A 954 -7.38 -47.65 -13.77
CA CYS A 954 -8.77 -47.62 -14.25
C CYS A 954 -9.62 -46.58 -13.49
N TYR A 955 -9.51 -46.51 -12.14
CA TYR A 955 -10.23 -45.52 -11.35
C TYR A 955 -9.77 -44.08 -11.66
N LEU A 956 -8.44 -43.87 -11.70
CA LEU A 956 -7.86 -42.56 -12.00
C LEU A 956 -8.16 -42.14 -13.45
N GLY A 957 -8.05 -43.04 -14.41
CA GLY A 957 -8.43 -42.77 -15.80
C GLY A 957 -9.89 -42.37 -15.94
N TYR A 958 -10.81 -43.08 -15.26
CA TYR A 958 -12.23 -42.73 -15.26
C TYR A 958 -12.51 -41.35 -14.65
N ILE A 959 -11.93 -41.06 -13.48
CA ILE A 959 -12.11 -39.78 -12.78
C ILE A 959 -11.51 -38.64 -13.60
N SER A 960 -10.28 -38.79 -14.10
CA SER A 960 -9.59 -37.75 -14.86
C SER A 960 -10.36 -37.36 -16.12
N ASN A 961 -10.86 -38.32 -16.89
CA ASN A 961 -11.67 -38.05 -18.08
C ASN A 961 -12.98 -37.32 -17.74
N ASN A 962 -13.72 -37.79 -16.71
CA ASN A 962 -15.05 -37.22 -16.39
C ASN A 962 -14.98 -35.89 -15.63
N ILE A 963 -14.05 -35.73 -14.68
CA ILE A 963 -13.84 -34.46 -13.97
C ILE A 963 -13.19 -33.44 -14.89
N GLY A 964 -12.19 -33.84 -15.68
CA GLY A 964 -11.57 -33.00 -16.72
C GLY A 964 -12.62 -32.45 -17.67
N PHE A 965 -13.44 -33.33 -18.26
CA PHE A 965 -14.59 -32.94 -19.08
C PHE A 965 -15.56 -31.99 -18.35
N SER A 966 -15.95 -32.31 -17.12
CA SER A 966 -16.90 -31.50 -16.34
C SER A 966 -16.39 -30.08 -16.07
N LEU A 967 -15.12 -29.92 -15.73
CA LEU A 967 -14.52 -28.61 -15.44
C LEU A 967 -14.26 -27.81 -16.71
N VAL A 968 -13.74 -28.43 -17.77
CA VAL A 968 -13.43 -27.76 -19.04
C VAL A 968 -14.71 -27.43 -19.79
N PHE A 969 -15.48 -28.44 -20.18
CA PHE A 969 -16.65 -28.26 -21.03
C PHE A 969 -17.82 -27.66 -20.27
N GLY A 970 -18.00 -28.02 -18.99
CA GLY A 970 -19.00 -27.39 -18.13
C GLY A 970 -18.76 -25.88 -17.96
N SER A 971 -17.50 -25.45 -17.80
CA SER A 971 -17.18 -24.02 -17.70
C SER A 971 -17.40 -23.29 -19.02
N ILE A 972 -17.09 -23.93 -20.15
CA ILE A 972 -17.39 -23.39 -21.48
C ILE A 972 -18.91 -23.21 -21.66
N ILE A 973 -19.72 -24.18 -21.25
CA ILE A 973 -21.20 -24.09 -21.30
C ILE A 973 -21.73 -22.98 -20.41
N VAL A 974 -21.23 -22.87 -19.18
CA VAL A 974 -21.64 -21.82 -18.25
C VAL A 974 -21.34 -20.43 -18.83
N LYS A 975 -20.20 -20.29 -19.51
CA LYS A 975 -19.82 -19.06 -20.22
C LYS A 975 -20.71 -18.80 -21.44
N THR A 976 -20.99 -19.80 -22.28
CA THR A 976 -21.88 -19.63 -23.44
C THR A 976 -23.33 -19.37 -23.04
N TYR A 977 -23.82 -20.00 -21.97
CA TYR A 977 -25.15 -19.75 -21.41
C TYR A 977 -25.29 -18.34 -20.84
N ARG A 978 -24.24 -17.82 -20.18
CA ARG A 978 -24.21 -16.41 -19.75
C ARG A 978 -24.33 -15.46 -20.94
N ILE A 979 -23.60 -15.72 -22.03
CA ILE A 979 -23.68 -14.92 -23.27
C ILE A 979 -25.09 -15.02 -23.87
N TYR A 980 -25.63 -16.23 -23.99
CA TYR A 980 -26.99 -16.47 -24.49
C TYR A 980 -28.03 -15.66 -23.70
N LYS A 981 -27.99 -15.67 -22.36
CA LYS A 981 -28.90 -14.89 -21.52
C LYS A 981 -28.71 -13.37 -21.66
N ILE A 982 -27.50 -12.89 -21.96
CA ILE A 982 -27.27 -11.46 -22.18
C ILE A 982 -27.93 -10.99 -23.49
N PHE A 983 -27.85 -11.81 -24.55
CA PHE A 983 -28.23 -11.38 -25.91
C PHE A 983 -29.61 -11.85 -26.40
N HIS A 984 -30.15 -12.97 -25.89
CA HIS A 984 -31.40 -13.56 -26.41
C HIS A 984 -32.66 -13.33 -25.56
N THR A 985 -32.54 -12.93 -24.28
CA THR A 985 -33.72 -12.53 -23.48
C THR A 985 -34.06 -11.05 -23.68
N LYS A 986 -35.00 -10.77 -24.59
CA LYS A 986 -35.60 -9.44 -24.77
C LYS A 986 -36.68 -9.20 -23.70
N GLY A 987 -36.45 -8.22 -22.83
CA GLY A 987 -37.46 -7.68 -21.89
C GLY A 987 -37.23 -8.04 -20.40
N ARG A 988 -37.26 -7.00 -19.56
CA ARG A 988 -37.16 -6.95 -18.07
C ARG A 988 -35.76 -7.26 -17.49
N LYS A 989 -35.15 -6.21 -16.88
CA LYS A 989 -33.89 -6.16 -16.09
C LYS A 989 -32.89 -7.27 -16.45
N GLN A 990 -31.89 -6.96 -17.28
CA GLN A 990 -30.72 -7.81 -17.58
C GLN A 990 -30.04 -8.29 -16.28
N ARG A 991 -30.53 -9.38 -15.70
CA ARG A 991 -29.92 -10.04 -14.54
C ARG A 991 -28.91 -11.03 -15.05
N SER A 992 -27.64 -10.60 -15.05
CA SER A 992 -26.48 -11.49 -15.03
C SER A 992 -26.76 -12.68 -14.11
N ILE A 993 -26.39 -13.88 -14.54
CA ILE A 993 -26.54 -15.09 -13.72
C ILE A 993 -25.66 -14.91 -12.47
N LYS A 994 -26.20 -15.16 -11.28
CA LYS A 994 -25.41 -15.10 -10.05
C LYS A 994 -24.31 -16.16 -10.12
N LYS A 995 -23.08 -15.78 -9.74
CA LYS A 995 -21.92 -16.68 -9.72
C LYS A 995 -22.19 -17.98 -8.94
N THR A 996 -23.02 -17.93 -7.89
CA THR A 996 -23.41 -19.10 -7.09
C THR A 996 -24.04 -20.22 -7.91
N TYR A 997 -24.95 -19.90 -8.84
CA TYR A 997 -25.57 -20.89 -9.72
C TYR A 997 -24.60 -21.42 -10.77
N MET A 998 -23.64 -20.59 -11.19
CA MET A 998 -22.62 -20.96 -12.17
C MET A 998 -21.63 -21.98 -11.59
N TYR A 999 -21.16 -21.78 -10.36
CA TYR A 999 -20.33 -22.76 -9.65
C TYR A 999 -21.12 -24.00 -9.21
N GLY A 1000 -22.39 -23.81 -8.82
CA GLY A 1000 -23.26 -24.90 -8.39
C GLY A 1000 -23.41 -26.00 -9.45
N LEU A 1001 -23.54 -25.64 -10.74
CA LEU A 1001 -23.60 -26.61 -11.84
C LEU A 1001 -22.31 -27.44 -11.96
N LEU A 1002 -21.14 -26.80 -11.87
CA LEU A 1002 -19.84 -27.46 -11.99
C LEU A 1002 -19.58 -28.41 -10.83
N ILE A 1003 -19.86 -27.94 -9.60
CA ILE A 1003 -19.71 -28.74 -8.38
C ILE A 1003 -20.66 -29.93 -8.43
N PHE A 1004 -21.91 -29.75 -8.88
CA PHE A 1004 -22.87 -30.83 -9.03
C PHE A 1004 -22.37 -31.92 -10.00
N LEU A 1005 -21.87 -31.54 -11.18
CA LEU A 1005 -21.32 -32.49 -12.17
C LEU A 1005 -20.11 -33.25 -11.61
N CYS A 1006 -19.16 -32.54 -10.98
CA CYS A 1006 -17.97 -33.18 -10.41
C CYS A 1006 -18.33 -34.10 -9.23
N MET A 1007 -19.20 -33.65 -8.32
CA MET A 1007 -19.64 -34.44 -7.16
C MET A 1007 -20.36 -35.71 -7.60
N TYR A 1008 -21.16 -35.65 -8.66
CA TYR A 1008 -21.82 -36.85 -9.21
C TYR A 1008 -20.79 -37.92 -9.59
N HIS A 1009 -19.75 -37.56 -10.35
CA HIS A 1009 -18.70 -38.50 -10.76
C HIS A 1009 -17.88 -39.00 -9.57
N ILE A 1010 -17.52 -38.13 -8.62
CA ILE A 1010 -16.79 -38.53 -7.40
C ILE A 1010 -17.60 -39.52 -6.57
N ILE A 1011 -18.89 -39.25 -6.32
CA ILE A 1011 -19.76 -40.14 -5.55
C ILE A 1011 -19.93 -41.48 -6.26
N LEU A 1012 -20.10 -41.48 -7.59
CA LEU A 1012 -20.22 -42.71 -8.36
C LEU A 1012 -18.95 -43.56 -8.27
N THR A 1013 -17.77 -42.97 -8.43
CA THR A 1013 -16.51 -43.71 -8.30
C THR A 1013 -16.26 -44.17 -6.87
N MET A 1014 -16.61 -43.37 -5.85
CA MET A 1014 -16.54 -43.80 -4.46
C MET A 1014 -17.44 -45.01 -4.19
N LYS A 1015 -18.64 -45.07 -4.78
CA LYS A 1015 -19.49 -46.27 -4.71
C LYS A 1015 -18.81 -47.48 -5.34
N TRP A 1016 -18.19 -47.32 -6.51
CA TRP A 1016 -17.46 -48.42 -7.16
C TRP A 1016 -16.29 -48.94 -6.32
N ILE A 1017 -15.56 -48.04 -5.64
CA ILE A 1017 -14.47 -48.40 -4.73
C ILE A 1017 -14.99 -49.17 -3.51
N LEU A 1018 -16.06 -48.67 -2.87
CA LEU A 1018 -16.64 -49.27 -1.67
C LEU A 1018 -17.26 -50.64 -1.94
N LEU A 1019 -17.99 -50.77 -3.06
CA LEU A 1019 -18.67 -52.01 -3.46
C LEU A 1019 -17.73 -52.98 -4.19
N LYS A 1020 -16.51 -52.53 -4.54
CA LYS A 1020 -15.52 -53.26 -5.35
C LYS A 1020 -16.10 -53.73 -6.70
N ASP A 1021 -16.98 -52.93 -7.28
CA ASP A 1021 -17.74 -53.28 -8.49
C ASP A 1021 -16.89 -53.22 -9.77
N LEU A 1022 -15.80 -52.44 -9.78
CA LEU A 1022 -14.88 -52.37 -10.92
C LEU A 1022 -13.97 -53.60 -10.93
N ARG A 1023 -13.99 -54.32 -12.05
CA ARG A 1023 -13.14 -55.50 -12.28
C ARG A 1023 -12.11 -55.19 -13.35
N VAL A 1024 -10.91 -55.75 -13.17
CA VAL A 1024 -9.87 -55.75 -14.19
C VAL A 1024 -9.80 -57.18 -14.66
N GLU A 1025 -10.19 -57.41 -15.90
CA GLU A 1025 -10.37 -58.74 -16.46
C GLU A 1025 -9.45 -58.92 -17.67
N THR A 1026 -8.96 -60.13 -17.84
CA THR A 1026 -8.19 -60.56 -19.00
C THR A 1026 -9.16 -60.89 -20.13
N ALA A 1027 -9.05 -60.17 -21.24
CA ALA A 1027 -9.86 -60.36 -22.42
C ALA A 1027 -9.01 -60.84 -23.60
N LEU A 1028 -9.66 -61.47 -24.56
CA LEU A 1028 -9.01 -62.01 -25.75
C LEU A 1028 -9.39 -61.18 -26.98
N THR A 1029 -8.42 -60.89 -27.83
CA THR A 1029 -8.67 -60.38 -29.17
C THR A 1029 -9.20 -61.49 -30.09
N SER A 1030 -9.72 -61.13 -31.26
CA SER A 1030 -10.21 -62.09 -32.28
C SER A 1030 -9.14 -63.09 -32.76
N ASP A 1031 -7.85 -62.83 -32.53
CA ASP A 1031 -6.69 -63.70 -32.80
C ASP A 1031 -6.13 -64.38 -31.53
N TYR A 1032 -6.94 -64.52 -30.46
CA TYR A 1032 -6.61 -65.19 -29.20
C TYR A 1032 -5.40 -64.60 -28.45
N LYS A 1033 -5.16 -63.29 -28.57
CA LYS A 1033 -4.14 -62.59 -27.77
C LYS A 1033 -4.73 -61.98 -26.51
N GLU A 1034 -4.04 -62.18 -25.39
CA GLU A 1034 -4.46 -61.76 -24.06
C GLU A 1034 -4.14 -60.28 -23.83
N TYR A 1035 -5.14 -59.49 -23.43
CA TYR A 1035 -4.95 -58.10 -22.98
C TYR A 1035 -5.77 -57.83 -21.71
N ILE A 1036 -5.33 -56.85 -20.93
CA ILE A 1036 -5.96 -56.49 -19.67
C ILE A 1036 -6.83 -55.26 -19.91
N GLN A 1037 -8.14 -55.38 -19.65
CA GLN A 1037 -9.09 -54.29 -19.80
C GLN A 1037 -9.86 -54.00 -18.50
N CYS A 1038 -10.27 -52.73 -18.35
CA CYS A 1038 -11.12 -52.30 -17.26
C CYS A 1038 -12.58 -52.64 -17.59
N HIS A 1039 -13.22 -53.50 -16.80
CA HIS A 1039 -14.66 -53.73 -16.88
C HIS A 1039 -15.38 -52.82 -15.88
N TYR A 1040 -16.00 -51.76 -16.41
CA TYR A 1040 -16.75 -50.79 -15.62
C TYR A 1040 -18.18 -51.27 -15.39
N PRO A 1041 -18.79 -51.00 -14.21
CA PRO A 1041 -20.18 -51.36 -13.94
C PRO A 1041 -21.16 -50.67 -14.90
N GLU A 1042 -22.33 -51.26 -15.16
CA GLU A 1042 -23.36 -50.69 -16.05
C GLU A 1042 -23.82 -49.28 -15.64
N SER A 1043 -23.67 -48.93 -14.36
CA SER A 1043 -23.89 -47.56 -13.86
C SER A 1043 -23.01 -46.50 -14.55
N LYS A 1044 -21.92 -46.88 -15.25
CA LYS A 1044 -21.14 -46.00 -16.16
C LYS A 1044 -22.05 -45.39 -17.23
N ASN A 1045 -23.04 -46.12 -17.72
CA ASN A 1045 -23.95 -45.66 -18.78
C ASN A 1045 -24.76 -44.43 -18.36
N ILE A 1046 -25.01 -44.26 -17.05
CA ILE A 1046 -25.69 -43.07 -16.53
C ILE A 1046 -24.78 -41.82 -16.69
N SER A 1047 -23.48 -41.97 -16.42
CA SER A 1047 -22.49 -40.89 -16.66
C SER A 1047 -22.37 -40.55 -18.12
N LEU A 1048 -22.43 -41.55 -19.01
CA LEU A 1048 -22.47 -41.36 -20.45
C LEU A 1048 -23.68 -40.51 -20.86
N ILE A 1049 -24.88 -40.85 -20.38
CA ILE A 1049 -26.12 -40.09 -20.65
C ILE A 1049 -26.02 -38.65 -20.14
N ILE A 1050 -25.45 -38.43 -18.95
CA ILE A 1050 -25.26 -37.10 -18.37
C ILE A 1050 -24.30 -36.26 -19.23
N ASN A 1051 -23.13 -36.80 -19.57
CA ASN A 1051 -22.14 -36.09 -20.40
C ASN A 1051 -22.69 -35.78 -21.79
N SER A 1052 -23.42 -36.72 -22.41
CA SER A 1052 -24.07 -36.52 -23.71
C SER A 1052 -25.20 -35.48 -23.64
N SER A 1053 -25.96 -35.43 -22.54
CA SER A 1053 -26.97 -34.38 -22.32
C SER A 1053 -26.33 -32.99 -22.23
N VAL A 1054 -25.20 -32.89 -21.52
CA VAL A 1054 -24.42 -31.65 -21.41
C VAL A 1054 -23.89 -31.21 -22.78
N ILE A 1055 -23.41 -32.16 -23.60
CA ILE A 1055 -22.98 -31.92 -25.00
C ILE A 1055 -24.12 -31.36 -25.86
N ILE A 1056 -25.30 -31.98 -25.81
CA ILE A 1056 -26.47 -31.53 -26.59
C ILE A 1056 -26.84 -30.08 -26.22
N VAL A 1057 -26.85 -29.76 -24.92
CA VAL A 1057 -27.09 -28.39 -24.44
C VAL A 1057 -26.00 -27.44 -24.94
N GLY A 1058 -24.73 -27.86 -24.91
CA GLY A 1058 -23.60 -27.07 -25.42
C GLY A 1058 -23.71 -26.76 -26.91
N ILE A 1059 -24.12 -27.73 -27.73
CA ILE A 1059 -24.36 -27.55 -29.17
C ILE A 1059 -25.49 -26.54 -29.41
N PHE A 1060 -26.61 -26.69 -28.71
CA PHE A 1060 -27.76 -25.78 -28.80
C PHE A 1060 -27.38 -24.34 -28.45
N LEU A 1061 -26.64 -24.14 -27.35
CA LEU A 1061 -26.19 -22.82 -26.92
C LEU A 1061 -25.18 -22.21 -27.88
N SER A 1062 -24.22 -22.99 -28.36
CA SER A 1062 -23.22 -22.55 -29.35
C SER A 1062 -23.89 -22.08 -30.65
N TYR A 1063 -24.89 -22.84 -31.14
CA TYR A 1063 -25.70 -22.45 -32.28
C TYR A 1063 -26.47 -21.16 -32.04
N SER A 1064 -27.06 -21.02 -30.85
CA SER A 1064 -27.88 -19.86 -30.48
C SER A 1064 -27.08 -18.56 -30.40
N ILE A 1065 -25.79 -18.60 -30.06
CA ILE A 1065 -24.94 -17.40 -29.97
C ILE A 1065 -24.16 -17.10 -31.26
N ARG A 1066 -24.37 -17.85 -32.35
CA ARG A 1066 -23.58 -17.70 -33.60
C ARG A 1066 -23.71 -16.32 -34.25
N ASN A 1067 -24.86 -15.67 -34.11
CA ASN A 1067 -25.17 -14.37 -34.72
C ASN A 1067 -24.77 -13.17 -33.84
N VAL A 1068 -24.24 -13.40 -32.64
CA VAL A 1068 -23.73 -12.32 -31.77
C VAL A 1068 -22.47 -11.71 -32.42
N ASN A 1069 -22.32 -10.38 -32.36
CA ASN A 1069 -21.19 -9.67 -32.98
C ASN A 1069 -19.84 -10.14 -32.36
N LYS A 1070 -18.79 -10.25 -33.19
CA LYS A 1070 -17.46 -10.79 -32.82
C LYS A 1070 -16.80 -10.02 -31.68
N GLU A 1071 -17.08 -8.73 -31.55
CA GLU A 1071 -16.54 -7.87 -30.48
C GLU A 1071 -17.02 -8.25 -29.08
N PHE A 1072 -18.17 -8.92 -28.96
CA PHE A 1072 -18.81 -9.26 -27.68
C PHE A 1072 -18.80 -10.76 -27.36
N LYS A 1073 -18.21 -11.60 -28.21
CA LYS A 1073 -18.11 -13.05 -27.99
C LYS A 1073 -16.68 -13.54 -28.14
N GLU A 1074 -16.26 -14.38 -27.20
CA GLU A 1074 -15.02 -15.15 -27.33
C GLU A 1074 -15.20 -16.21 -28.44
N ASN A 1075 -14.10 -16.61 -29.11
CA ASN A 1075 -14.15 -17.63 -30.16
C ASN A 1075 -14.27 -19.05 -29.57
N LEU A 1076 -15.39 -19.31 -28.89
CA LEU A 1076 -15.69 -20.56 -28.19
C LEU A 1076 -16.25 -21.65 -29.11
N ALA A 1077 -16.66 -21.30 -30.33
CA ALA A 1077 -17.33 -22.23 -31.25
C ALA A 1077 -16.40 -23.38 -31.70
N ILE A 1078 -15.16 -23.06 -32.07
CA ILE A 1078 -14.19 -24.05 -32.57
C ILE A 1078 -13.82 -25.06 -31.46
N PRO A 1079 -13.45 -24.62 -30.23
CA PRO A 1079 -13.28 -25.54 -29.10
C PRO A 1079 -14.48 -26.46 -28.85
N ILE A 1080 -15.71 -25.91 -28.90
CA ILE A 1080 -16.92 -26.72 -28.72
C ILE A 1080 -17.05 -27.78 -29.81
N TYR A 1081 -16.86 -27.43 -31.09
CA TYR A 1081 -16.96 -28.41 -32.18
C TYR A 1081 -15.93 -29.53 -32.07
N VAL A 1082 -14.67 -29.19 -31.76
CA VAL A 1082 -13.61 -30.18 -31.60
C VAL A 1082 -13.90 -31.11 -30.43
N ILE A 1083 -14.27 -30.56 -29.26
CA ILE A 1083 -14.64 -31.36 -28.08
C ILE A 1083 -15.81 -32.29 -28.41
N VAL A 1084 -16.86 -31.78 -29.08
CA VAL A 1084 -18.04 -32.58 -29.45
C VAL A 1084 -17.67 -33.71 -30.42
N ILE A 1085 -16.90 -33.43 -31.47
CA ILE A 1085 -16.52 -34.42 -32.47
C ILE A 1085 -15.71 -35.55 -31.82
N PHE A 1086 -14.67 -35.22 -31.06
CA PHE A 1086 -13.84 -36.24 -30.42
C PHE A 1086 -14.58 -37.00 -29.33
N THR A 1087 -15.45 -36.34 -28.55
CA THR A 1087 -16.23 -37.04 -27.52
C THR A 1087 -17.27 -37.98 -28.15
N ILE A 1088 -17.95 -37.60 -29.23
CA ILE A 1088 -18.87 -38.51 -29.95
C ILE A 1088 -18.09 -39.67 -30.56
N LEU A 1089 -16.92 -39.40 -31.16
CA LEU A 1089 -16.08 -40.44 -31.74
C LEU A 1089 -15.62 -41.45 -30.67
N GLU A 1090 -15.16 -40.97 -29.52
CA GLU A 1090 -14.80 -41.81 -28.37
C GLU A 1090 -16.00 -42.68 -27.90
N GLN A 1091 -17.19 -42.08 -27.77
CA GLN A 1091 -18.39 -42.82 -27.35
C GLN A 1091 -18.83 -43.89 -28.36
N VAL A 1092 -18.78 -43.58 -29.66
CA VAL A 1092 -19.12 -44.55 -30.72
C VAL A 1092 -18.13 -45.71 -30.73
N LEU A 1093 -16.84 -45.44 -30.54
CA LEU A 1093 -15.80 -46.47 -30.47
C LEU A 1093 -15.91 -47.33 -29.20
N GLU A 1094 -16.36 -46.78 -28.07
CA GLU A 1094 -16.62 -47.53 -26.85
C GLU A 1094 -17.83 -48.46 -26.95
N MET A 1095 -18.85 -48.11 -27.76
CA MET A 1095 -20.06 -48.93 -27.94
C MET A 1095 -19.86 -50.15 -28.85
N GLN A 1096 -18.77 -50.18 -29.63
CA GLN A 1096 -18.54 -51.23 -30.62
C GLN A 1096 -17.52 -52.26 -30.10
N THR A 1097 -17.97 -53.49 -29.87
CA THR A 1097 -17.20 -54.56 -29.24
C THR A 1097 -16.12 -55.19 -30.13
N ASP A 1098 -16.21 -55.03 -31.45
CA ASP A 1098 -15.34 -55.71 -32.43
C ASP A 1098 -14.11 -54.87 -32.84
N ILE A 1099 -13.96 -53.64 -32.32
CA ILE A 1099 -12.85 -52.75 -32.65
C ILE A 1099 -11.63 -53.09 -31.79
N SER A 1100 -10.45 -53.14 -32.41
CA SER A 1100 -9.19 -53.38 -31.69
C SER A 1100 -8.97 -52.35 -30.58
N ILE A 1101 -8.67 -52.84 -29.37
CA ILE A 1101 -8.30 -52.02 -28.21
C ILE A 1101 -7.16 -51.02 -28.50
N LYS A 1102 -6.25 -51.34 -29.44
CA LYS A 1102 -5.18 -50.43 -29.89
C LYS A 1102 -5.74 -49.18 -30.55
N ILE A 1103 -6.80 -49.31 -31.35
CA ILE A 1103 -7.45 -48.19 -32.03
C ILE A 1103 -8.19 -47.32 -31.02
N GLN A 1104 -8.87 -47.92 -30.04
CA GLN A 1104 -9.57 -47.19 -28.98
C GLN A 1104 -8.61 -46.32 -28.15
N ILE A 1105 -7.45 -46.86 -27.76
CA ILE A 1105 -6.42 -46.11 -27.02
C ILE A 1105 -5.83 -45.00 -27.87
N ILE A 1106 -5.51 -45.25 -29.15
CA ILE A 1106 -4.95 -44.24 -30.06
C ILE A 1106 -5.92 -43.06 -30.23
N VAL A 1107 -7.20 -43.34 -30.49
CA VAL A 1107 -8.20 -42.29 -30.70
C VAL A 1107 -8.46 -41.51 -29.42
N SER A 1108 -8.56 -42.17 -28.27
CA SER A 1108 -8.79 -41.51 -26.97
C SER A 1108 -7.61 -40.62 -26.56
N ALA A 1109 -6.38 -41.10 -26.71
CA ALA A 1109 -5.17 -40.33 -26.39
C ALA A 1109 -5.00 -39.12 -27.33
N THR A 1110 -5.19 -39.33 -28.64
CA THR A 1110 -5.07 -38.25 -29.63
C THR A 1110 -6.19 -37.22 -29.46
N GLY A 1111 -7.40 -37.69 -29.13
CA GLY A 1111 -8.55 -36.84 -28.84
C GLY A 1111 -8.31 -35.92 -27.66
N ALA A 1112 -7.79 -36.44 -26.54
CA ALA A 1112 -7.43 -35.64 -25.36
C ALA A 1112 -6.42 -34.53 -25.69
N LEU A 1113 -5.28 -34.90 -26.31
CA LEU A 1113 -4.22 -33.95 -26.68
C LEU A 1113 -4.73 -32.82 -27.60
N LEU A 1114 -5.56 -33.17 -28.60
CA LEU A 1114 -6.13 -32.20 -29.53
C LEU A 1114 -7.18 -31.29 -28.87
N LYS A 1115 -8.03 -31.84 -27.98
CA LYS A 1115 -9.00 -31.06 -27.20
C LYS A 1115 -8.27 -29.97 -26.40
N THR A 1116 -7.22 -30.33 -25.67
CA THR A 1116 -6.43 -29.39 -24.86
C THR A 1116 -5.72 -28.34 -25.70
N PHE A 1117 -5.05 -28.74 -26.77
CA PHE A 1117 -4.34 -27.80 -27.65
C PHE A 1117 -5.28 -26.73 -28.24
N VAL A 1118 -6.45 -27.15 -28.72
CA VAL A 1118 -7.45 -26.23 -29.31
C VAL A 1118 -8.00 -25.27 -28.26
N VAL A 1119 -8.27 -25.74 -27.04
CA VAL A 1119 -8.74 -24.87 -25.95
C VAL A 1119 -7.66 -23.84 -25.56
N LEU A 1120 -6.41 -24.27 -25.38
CA LEU A 1120 -5.28 -23.38 -25.06
C LEU A 1120 -5.10 -22.29 -26.13
N TYR A 1121 -5.10 -22.69 -27.40
CA TYR A 1121 -4.91 -21.76 -28.50
C TYR A 1121 -6.02 -20.71 -28.57
N TYR A 1122 -7.30 -21.14 -28.66
CA TYR A 1122 -8.41 -20.25 -28.93
C TYR A 1122 -8.86 -19.41 -27.73
N LEU A 1123 -8.73 -19.91 -26.50
CA LEU A 1123 -9.18 -19.17 -25.30
C LEU A 1123 -8.07 -18.34 -24.66
N TYR A 1124 -6.80 -18.73 -24.81
CA TYR A 1124 -5.68 -18.09 -24.10
C TYR A 1124 -4.66 -17.45 -25.03
N PHE A 1125 -4.03 -18.21 -25.92
CA PHE A 1125 -2.96 -17.66 -26.78
C PHE A 1125 -3.44 -16.52 -27.68
N THR A 1126 -4.65 -16.60 -28.23
CA THR A 1126 -5.26 -15.48 -28.97
C THR A 1126 -5.39 -14.21 -28.13
N LYS A 1127 -5.75 -14.32 -26.84
CA LYS A 1127 -5.85 -13.17 -25.92
C LYS A 1127 -4.48 -12.62 -25.56
N PHE A 1128 -3.51 -13.48 -25.26
CA PHE A 1128 -2.14 -13.04 -24.96
C PHE A 1128 -1.51 -12.34 -26.16
N TYR A 1129 -1.74 -12.86 -27.36
CA TYR A 1129 -1.31 -12.23 -28.61
C TYR A 1129 -1.98 -10.86 -28.83
N THR A 1130 -3.28 -10.75 -28.53
CA THR A 1130 -4.01 -9.46 -28.59
C THR A 1130 -3.44 -8.45 -27.58
N ILE A 1131 -3.12 -8.88 -26.36
CA ILE A 1131 -2.50 -8.03 -25.34
C ILE A 1131 -1.10 -7.58 -25.79
N TYR A 1132 -0.32 -8.48 -26.37
CA TYR A 1132 1.01 -8.18 -26.91
C TYR A 1132 0.93 -7.13 -28.02
N ILE A 1133 0.02 -7.27 -28.99
CA ILE A 1133 -0.20 -6.28 -30.05
C ILE A 1133 -0.70 -4.94 -29.48
N TYR A 1134 -1.64 -4.96 -28.54
CA TYR A 1134 -2.16 -3.72 -27.96
C TYR A 1134 -1.06 -2.94 -27.21
N LYS A 1135 -0.14 -3.66 -26.54
CA LYS A 1135 1.00 -3.07 -25.85
C LYS A 1135 2.04 -2.48 -26.83
N THR A 1136 2.31 -3.14 -27.95
CA THR A 1136 3.24 -2.63 -28.98
C THR A 1136 2.67 -1.45 -29.77
N VAL A 1137 1.36 -1.41 -30.03
CA VAL A 1137 0.70 -0.29 -30.74
C VAL A 1137 0.47 0.94 -29.85
N MET A 1138 0.23 0.78 -28.54
CA MET A 1138 0.14 1.91 -27.61
C MET A 1138 1.52 2.44 -27.21
N GLY A 1139 2.55 1.59 -27.17
CA GLY A 1139 3.94 1.99 -26.95
C GLY A 1139 4.52 2.88 -28.05
N SER A 1140 4.07 2.74 -29.30
CA SER A 1140 4.49 3.60 -30.42
C SER A 1140 3.71 4.92 -30.54
N LYS A 1141 2.63 5.10 -29.76
CA LYS A 1141 1.87 6.36 -29.69
C LYS A 1141 2.31 7.29 -28.56
N GLN A 1142 3.23 6.85 -27.69
CA GLN A 1142 3.86 7.69 -26.66
C GLN A 1142 5.24 8.24 -27.09
N SER A 1143 5.68 7.95 -28.32
CA SER A 1143 6.94 8.46 -28.90
C SER A 1143 6.72 9.30 -30.17
N ASN A 1144 5.57 9.97 -30.31
CA ASN A 1144 5.28 10.97 -31.34
C ASN A 1144 4.55 12.16 -30.72
#